data_AF-A0A0N0K7A7-F1
#
_entry.id   AF-A0A0N0K7A7-F1
#
_cell.length_a   1.000
_cell.length_b   1.000
_cell.length_c   1.000
_cell.angle_alpha   90.00
_cell.angle_beta   90.00
_cell.angle_gamma   90.00
#
_symmetry.space_group_name_H-M   'P 1'
#
loop_
_entity.id
_entity.type
_entity.pdbx_description
1 polymer ?
#
loop_
_entity_poly.entity_id
_entity_poly.type
_entity_poly.pdbx_seq_one_letter_code
_entity_poly.pdbx_strand_id
1 'polypeptide(L)'
;MANIIGENTDDSLAGGAEDDNINGSNGNDTLSGLDGNDTLIGGEGTDALLGGAGNDTLYIGSNDLLTGGAGRDLFIPNLVQNYYGYGESRITDFTPGEDRIDLSALGIPDLATARLFLSSGNDGGSRFLFRATNGVYVFTMNSAVDKLTEADFVFATPRATGALILGGYAGEDILGGAGNDTIDGGAGSDLILAGAGHDRIIVRDGYDTVTGGAGNDTYVLLPSVSGNSNTSMTITDFTLGQDRVDLSAFGISSWDALKALVPPGVAGTADTNFTFMRSGVVTFQLKGVNYWTLSERDFIFASGDAPREIFANQSGYVFGGTGNDRLHGSYNGSTIFGDAGDDIIYAAIGGITSMTGGAGRDVFALSSATGFATAIVTDFTQGQDRIDVSDLGISSFQVLREMMALSPSGRTIQISSSSLSLNIDWKKLTAADFILAPDLPAQQISTFGGGTGFLVGGSGNDTLIGSSGSDRLFGGAGDDRIQDDPYEPYGNSGGDVWVGGLGRDTFVIQNLYGRDVIADFTQGADKLDLSALGISSLETVRYMAEHVRVAGKAGMMLRGGATFDVGAVALVVDPAKLTAADLILATQTTPVTREAMGSQDVIGGLAGDTLRGNANANRLFGDGGDDTLTGGAGDDRLYGGSGTDTANFSGLYADYEVTTINGITTVRHKTGSDGTDLLVGVERLAFLDQTVNVAPAEAPFLTMSGSYGIEGDRGVYMVVVEGKIEGSVQGRVVNTDAVFTINLSRAATEAVTFDFSHATSTGFQIGTRSYTIAPGQTSVEIRFPYAGNTTVSTDYTLIGTVSNVRGALVQTSDGIMRTSSTILNDDFQADFSIAAYRALNTSLDTRFAGDDAGLVQHYISTGRTEGRLATGFDADAYAAQNKDVFDLYGLDAKALLTHYQTKGMREGRVAEGFDAVAYAALNKDVFAAYGLDHRALVQHYILYGEAEGRLASGFDAEAYAALNPDLFSAFGLNEQALVNHYVTMGYKEGRAINGFTVEAYAAFNSDVFAAFGLNREALVRHYVQNGAAEGRQTFSLLGIIPNSPAELSTFGSNTGWGIDSFL
;
A
#
# COMPACT_ATOMS: atom_id res chain seq x y z
N MET A 1 -49.08 -65.14 -24.68
CA MET A 1 -48.48 -65.16 -23.33
C MET A 1 -47.49 -66.29 -23.18
N ALA A 2 -46.38 -66.11 -23.88
CA ALA A 2 -45.08 -66.69 -23.61
C ALA A 2 -44.37 -65.88 -22.52
N ASN A 3 -43.60 -66.56 -21.68
CA ASN A 3 -42.65 -65.96 -20.75
C ASN A 3 -41.27 -66.46 -21.17
N ILE A 4 -40.51 -65.60 -21.85
CA ILE A 4 -39.24 -65.91 -22.51
C ILE A 4 -38.12 -65.25 -21.71
N ILE A 5 -37.15 -66.04 -21.29
CA ILE A 5 -35.97 -65.57 -20.56
C ILE A 5 -34.73 -66.05 -21.32
N GLY A 6 -33.86 -65.12 -21.69
CA GLY A 6 -32.57 -65.33 -22.32
C GLY A 6 -31.55 -65.99 -21.39
N GLU A 7 -30.43 -66.39 -21.97
CA GLU A 7 -29.24 -66.85 -21.28
C GLU A 7 -28.33 -65.66 -20.94
N ASN A 8 -27.14 -65.91 -20.38
CA ASN A 8 -26.19 -64.83 -20.07
C ASN A 8 -25.23 -64.57 -21.26
N THR A 9 -25.75 -64.55 -22.49
CA THR A 9 -25.02 -64.32 -23.76
C THR A 9 -25.89 -63.55 -24.75
N ASP A 10 -25.28 -62.92 -25.77
CA ASP A 10 -26.02 -62.25 -26.86
C ASP A 10 -27.11 -63.13 -27.50
N ASP A 11 -28.37 -62.82 -27.22
CA ASP A 11 -29.53 -63.59 -27.61
C ASP A 11 -30.38 -62.90 -28.69
N SER A 12 -31.13 -63.71 -29.45
CA SER A 12 -32.18 -63.21 -30.34
C SER A 12 -33.50 -63.88 -29.97
N LEU A 13 -34.37 -63.10 -29.32
CA LEU A 13 -35.61 -63.55 -28.72
C LEU A 13 -36.80 -62.91 -29.46
N ALA A 14 -37.80 -63.72 -29.79
CA ALA A 14 -39.01 -63.25 -30.44
C ALA A 14 -40.25 -63.83 -29.75
N GLY A 15 -41.26 -62.98 -29.55
CA GLY A 15 -42.58 -63.31 -29.06
C GLY A 15 -43.49 -63.92 -30.14
N GLY A 16 -44.78 -63.79 -29.92
CA GLY A 16 -45.86 -64.34 -30.72
C GLY A 16 -46.92 -63.31 -31.08
N ALA A 17 -48.19 -63.72 -31.13
CA ALA A 17 -49.31 -62.84 -31.47
C ALA A 17 -50.20 -62.51 -30.26
N GLU A 18 -49.71 -62.78 -29.05
CA GLU A 18 -50.39 -62.60 -27.78
C GLU A 18 -49.48 -61.78 -26.86
N ASP A 19 -50.02 -61.17 -25.80
CA ASP A 19 -49.24 -60.44 -24.79
C ASP A 19 -48.15 -61.32 -24.14
N ASP A 20 -46.89 -61.05 -24.44
CA ASP A 20 -45.72 -61.83 -24.04
C ASP A 20 -44.80 -61.07 -23.07
N ASN A 21 -44.00 -61.79 -22.29
CA ASN A 21 -42.98 -61.22 -21.40
C ASN A 21 -41.61 -61.75 -21.81
N ILE A 22 -40.69 -60.87 -22.21
CA ILE A 22 -39.39 -61.21 -22.78
C ILE A 22 -38.29 -60.51 -21.99
N ASN A 23 -37.35 -61.27 -21.44
CA ASN A 23 -36.20 -60.77 -20.68
C ASN A 23 -34.88 -61.31 -21.26
N GLY A 24 -34.00 -60.44 -21.76
CA GLY A 24 -32.71 -60.80 -22.37
C GLY A 24 -31.66 -61.27 -21.35
N SER A 25 -31.71 -60.78 -20.12
CA SER A 25 -30.76 -61.05 -19.04
C SER A 25 -29.40 -60.37 -19.23
N ASN A 26 -28.34 -61.07 -19.65
CA ASN A 26 -27.00 -60.49 -19.77
C ASN A 26 -26.49 -60.79 -21.18
N GLY A 27 -25.96 -59.80 -21.89
CA GLY A 27 -25.56 -59.96 -23.29
C GLY A 27 -26.00 -58.76 -24.12
N ASN A 28 -25.57 -58.65 -25.37
CA ASN A 28 -26.14 -57.69 -26.32
C ASN A 28 -27.30 -58.36 -27.05
N ASP A 29 -28.51 -58.19 -26.54
CA ASP A 29 -29.66 -58.98 -26.94
C ASP A 29 -30.53 -58.27 -27.99
N THR A 30 -31.22 -59.03 -28.83
CA THR A 30 -32.22 -58.51 -29.77
C THR A 30 -33.58 -59.13 -29.44
N LEU A 31 -34.51 -58.32 -28.93
CA LEU A 31 -35.83 -58.72 -28.46
C LEU A 31 -36.90 -58.18 -29.41
N SER A 32 -37.86 -59.02 -29.79
CA SER A 32 -38.97 -58.64 -30.69
C SER A 32 -40.31 -59.15 -30.15
N GLY A 33 -41.25 -58.27 -29.81
CA GLY A 33 -42.57 -58.63 -29.25
C GLY A 33 -43.52 -59.20 -30.31
N LEU A 34 -43.61 -58.53 -31.46
CA LEU A 34 -44.51 -58.82 -32.59
C LEU A 34 -45.94 -58.30 -32.36
N ASP A 35 -46.99 -59.12 -32.40
CA ASP A 35 -48.36 -58.63 -32.16
C ASP A 35 -48.75 -58.93 -30.70
N GLY A 36 -49.38 -58.00 -29.99
CA GLY A 36 -49.74 -58.18 -28.58
C GLY A 36 -49.36 -56.97 -27.74
N ASN A 37 -49.74 -56.94 -26.46
CA ASN A 37 -49.20 -55.97 -25.51
C ASN A 37 -48.05 -56.63 -24.75
N ASP A 38 -46.84 -56.46 -25.23
CA ASP A 38 -45.67 -57.19 -24.78
C ASP A 38 -44.91 -56.43 -23.68
N THR A 39 -44.12 -57.14 -22.88
CA THR A 39 -43.19 -56.56 -21.91
C THR A 39 -41.77 -57.00 -22.26
N LEU A 40 -40.89 -56.05 -22.57
CA LEU A 40 -39.50 -56.30 -22.99
C LEU A 40 -38.51 -55.70 -21.99
N ILE A 41 -37.59 -56.52 -21.49
CA ILE A 41 -36.47 -56.13 -20.62
C ILE A 41 -35.18 -56.61 -21.29
N GLY A 42 -34.32 -55.70 -21.74
CA GLY A 42 -33.02 -56.05 -22.34
C GLY A 42 -32.11 -56.73 -21.31
N GLY A 43 -31.76 -55.98 -20.27
CA GLY A 43 -30.93 -56.48 -19.19
C GLY A 43 -29.56 -55.81 -19.20
N GLU A 44 -28.49 -56.52 -18.84
CA GLU A 44 -27.12 -55.99 -18.93
C GLU A 44 -26.58 -56.14 -20.34
N GLY A 45 -26.21 -55.02 -20.99
CA GLY A 45 -25.56 -55.05 -22.28
C GLY A 45 -25.99 -53.89 -23.15
N THR A 46 -25.77 -53.98 -24.46
CA THR A 46 -26.30 -53.06 -25.46
C THR A 46 -27.36 -53.78 -26.26
N ASP A 47 -28.62 -53.54 -25.93
CA ASP A 47 -29.75 -54.32 -26.42
C ASP A 47 -30.53 -53.60 -27.53
N ALA A 48 -31.22 -54.37 -28.36
CA ALA A 48 -32.17 -53.88 -29.35
C ALA A 48 -33.58 -54.42 -29.04
N LEU A 49 -34.48 -53.56 -28.57
CA LEU A 49 -35.85 -53.91 -28.20
C LEU A 49 -36.83 -53.38 -29.24
N LEU A 50 -37.65 -54.27 -29.81
CA LEU A 50 -38.71 -53.95 -30.77
C LEU A 50 -40.05 -54.45 -30.21
N GLY A 51 -40.94 -53.54 -29.82
CA GLY A 51 -42.29 -53.86 -29.31
C GLY A 51 -43.12 -54.55 -30.39
N GLY A 52 -43.55 -53.79 -31.40
CA GLY A 52 -44.28 -54.35 -32.54
C GLY A 52 -45.65 -53.71 -32.69
N ALA A 53 -46.73 -54.46 -32.68
CA ALA A 53 -48.10 -53.97 -32.78
C ALA A 53 -48.87 -54.25 -31.50
N GLY A 54 -49.34 -53.22 -30.83
CA GLY A 54 -50.06 -53.29 -29.56
C GLY A 54 -49.57 -52.19 -28.62
N ASN A 55 -49.90 -52.28 -27.34
CA ASN A 55 -49.43 -51.31 -26.34
C ASN A 55 -48.34 -51.97 -25.51
N ASP A 56 -47.09 -51.79 -25.91
CA ASP A 56 -45.95 -52.51 -25.36
C ASP A 56 -45.35 -51.79 -24.15
N THR A 57 -44.67 -52.52 -23.27
CA THR A 57 -43.92 -51.98 -22.13
C THR A 57 -42.45 -52.34 -22.28
N LEU A 58 -41.61 -51.34 -22.52
CA LEU A 58 -40.18 -51.53 -22.74
C LEU A 58 -39.37 -50.90 -21.60
N TYR A 59 -38.52 -51.69 -20.95
CA TYR A 59 -37.61 -51.19 -19.92
C TYR A 59 -36.34 -50.65 -20.55
N ILE A 60 -36.05 -49.38 -20.30
CA ILE A 60 -34.86 -48.70 -20.80
C ILE A 60 -33.68 -49.07 -19.89
N GLY A 61 -32.74 -49.87 -20.39
CA GLY A 61 -31.45 -50.12 -19.77
C GLY A 61 -30.40 -49.12 -20.24
N SER A 62 -29.18 -49.57 -20.51
CA SER A 62 -28.01 -48.71 -20.77
C SER A 62 -27.39 -48.95 -22.14
N ASN A 63 -27.37 -47.94 -23.00
CA ASN A 63 -26.96 -48.01 -24.42
C ASN A 63 -27.93 -48.75 -25.34
N ASP A 64 -29.18 -48.97 -24.91
CA ASP A 64 -30.12 -49.77 -25.68
C ASP A 64 -30.74 -48.99 -26.83
N LEU A 65 -31.16 -49.70 -27.87
CA LEU A 65 -31.95 -49.19 -28.98
C LEU A 65 -33.39 -49.70 -28.84
N LEU A 66 -34.33 -48.79 -28.61
CA LEU A 66 -35.73 -49.14 -28.36
C LEU A 66 -36.63 -48.62 -29.50
N THR A 67 -37.55 -49.46 -29.95
CA THR A 67 -38.58 -49.14 -30.94
C THR A 67 -39.91 -49.66 -30.40
N GLY A 68 -40.86 -48.75 -30.14
CA GLY A 68 -42.18 -49.14 -29.61
C GLY A 68 -43.02 -49.84 -30.68
N GLY A 69 -43.09 -49.24 -31.87
CA GLY A 69 -43.90 -49.73 -32.97
C GLY A 69 -45.26 -49.05 -33.05
N ALA A 70 -46.32 -49.82 -33.30
CA ALA A 70 -47.67 -49.30 -33.51
C ALA A 70 -48.54 -49.54 -32.29
N GLY A 71 -49.11 -48.46 -31.75
CA GLY A 71 -50.00 -48.49 -30.60
C GLY A 71 -49.45 -47.55 -29.54
N ARG A 72 -49.90 -47.73 -28.29
CA ARG A 72 -49.63 -46.80 -27.21
C ARG A 72 -48.63 -47.38 -26.23
N ASP A 73 -47.35 -47.13 -26.48
CA ASP A 73 -46.27 -47.81 -25.78
C ASP A 73 -45.85 -47.11 -24.50
N LEU A 74 -45.29 -47.86 -23.55
CA LEU A 74 -44.80 -47.40 -22.26
C LEU A 74 -43.31 -47.71 -22.11
N PHE A 75 -42.49 -46.67 -21.98
CA PHE A 75 -41.07 -46.80 -21.73
C PHE A 75 -40.75 -46.54 -20.25
N ILE A 76 -40.05 -47.47 -19.60
CA ILE A 76 -39.75 -47.39 -18.15
C ILE A 76 -38.23 -47.33 -17.94
N PRO A 77 -37.67 -46.19 -17.48
CA PRO A 77 -36.27 -46.12 -17.09
C PRO A 77 -35.94 -47.13 -16.00
N ASN A 78 -35.03 -48.06 -16.28
CA ASN A 78 -34.61 -49.11 -15.37
C ASN A 78 -33.12 -49.02 -15.10
N LEU A 79 -32.73 -49.32 -13.87
CA LEU A 79 -31.32 -49.50 -13.56
C LEU A 79 -30.99 -50.98 -13.65
N VAL A 80 -30.00 -51.28 -14.48
CA VAL A 80 -29.39 -52.58 -14.48
C VAL A 80 -28.33 -52.60 -13.38
N GLN A 81 -28.51 -53.45 -12.37
CA GLN A 81 -27.58 -53.52 -11.24
C GLN A 81 -26.21 -54.02 -11.72
N ASN A 82 -25.19 -53.16 -11.60
CA ASN A 82 -23.74 -53.44 -11.68
C ASN A 82 -22.96 -53.00 -12.94
N TYR A 83 -23.52 -52.21 -13.86
CA TYR A 83 -22.72 -51.67 -14.97
C TYR A 83 -22.20 -50.24 -14.69
N TYR A 84 -20.87 -50.11 -14.53
CA TYR A 84 -20.16 -48.83 -14.34
C TYR A 84 -20.01 -48.00 -15.64
N GLY A 85 -20.79 -48.28 -16.68
CA GLY A 85 -20.78 -47.52 -17.93
C GLY A 85 -22.10 -46.78 -18.11
N TYR A 86 -22.10 -45.46 -17.92
CA TYR A 86 -23.24 -44.60 -18.22
C TYR A 86 -23.49 -44.58 -19.74
N GLY A 87 -24.31 -45.51 -20.21
CA GLY A 87 -24.75 -45.56 -21.59
C GLY A 87 -25.96 -44.69 -21.85
N GLU A 88 -26.05 -44.13 -23.06
CA GLU A 88 -27.20 -43.32 -23.49
C GLU A 88 -28.09 -44.19 -24.40
N SER A 89 -29.25 -44.60 -23.89
CA SER A 89 -30.21 -45.39 -24.67
C SER A 89 -30.98 -44.50 -25.65
N ARG A 90 -31.51 -45.06 -26.74
CA ARG A 90 -32.21 -44.33 -27.80
C ARG A 90 -33.55 -44.96 -28.12
N ILE A 91 -34.62 -44.20 -27.87
CA ILE A 91 -35.98 -44.49 -28.35
C ILE A 91 -36.11 -43.90 -29.76
N THR A 92 -36.40 -44.74 -30.75
CA THR A 92 -36.26 -44.36 -32.17
C THR A 92 -37.53 -43.80 -32.80
N ASP A 93 -38.71 -44.14 -32.30
CA ASP A 93 -40.01 -43.87 -32.91
C ASP A 93 -41.07 -43.31 -31.94
N PHE A 94 -40.64 -42.75 -30.80
CA PHE A 94 -41.53 -42.12 -29.81
C PHE A 94 -42.50 -41.12 -30.46
N THR A 95 -43.80 -41.38 -30.30
CA THR A 95 -44.91 -40.63 -30.88
C THR A 95 -45.64 -39.80 -29.81
N PRO A 96 -45.45 -38.47 -29.79
CA PRO A 96 -46.07 -37.62 -28.76
C PRO A 96 -47.60 -37.61 -28.82
N GLY A 97 -48.24 -37.66 -27.66
CA GLY A 97 -49.68 -37.76 -27.45
C GLY A 97 -50.23 -39.19 -27.51
N GLU A 98 -49.39 -40.14 -27.92
CA GLU A 98 -49.69 -41.57 -27.94
C GLU A 98 -48.79 -42.27 -26.91
N ASP A 99 -47.49 -42.38 -27.16
CA ASP A 99 -46.54 -43.08 -26.30
C ASP A 99 -46.27 -42.37 -24.97
N ARG A 100 -45.81 -43.13 -23.98
CA ARG A 100 -45.59 -42.62 -22.62
C ARG A 100 -44.26 -43.09 -22.03
N ILE A 101 -43.68 -42.26 -21.18
CA ILE A 101 -42.50 -42.60 -20.36
C ILE A 101 -42.87 -42.58 -18.88
N ASP A 102 -42.55 -43.64 -18.14
CA ASP A 102 -42.79 -43.71 -16.70
C ASP A 102 -41.66 -43.07 -15.89
N LEU A 103 -41.91 -41.89 -15.33
CA LEU A 103 -40.98 -41.19 -14.44
C LEU A 103 -41.36 -41.31 -12.96
N SER A 104 -42.40 -42.09 -12.64
CA SER A 104 -42.97 -42.15 -11.29
C SER A 104 -41.98 -42.72 -10.26
N ALA A 105 -41.15 -43.69 -10.64
CA ALA A 105 -40.12 -44.26 -9.79
C ALA A 105 -38.98 -43.29 -9.48
N LEU A 106 -38.78 -42.27 -10.32
CA LEU A 106 -37.77 -41.22 -10.12
C LEU A 106 -38.25 -40.11 -9.18
N GLY A 107 -39.51 -40.18 -8.74
CA GLY A 107 -40.10 -39.15 -7.87
C GLY A 107 -40.46 -37.85 -8.59
N ILE A 108 -40.45 -37.83 -9.93
CA ILE A 108 -40.80 -36.65 -10.72
C ILE A 108 -42.33 -36.47 -10.73
N PRO A 109 -42.86 -35.37 -10.17
CA PRO A 109 -44.30 -35.25 -9.88
C PRO A 109 -45.12 -34.66 -11.04
N ASP A 110 -44.48 -33.96 -11.99
CA ASP A 110 -45.16 -33.26 -13.07
C ASP A 110 -44.25 -32.98 -14.28
N LEU A 111 -44.86 -32.46 -15.35
CA LEU A 111 -44.15 -32.10 -16.58
C LEU A 111 -43.18 -30.95 -16.38
N ALA A 112 -43.49 -30.00 -15.49
CA ALA A 112 -42.63 -28.85 -15.22
C ALA A 112 -41.27 -29.32 -14.66
N THR A 113 -41.31 -30.25 -13.70
CA THR A 113 -40.13 -30.88 -13.12
C THR A 113 -39.41 -31.77 -14.13
N ALA A 114 -40.14 -32.59 -14.90
CA ALA A 114 -39.55 -33.43 -15.94
C ALA A 114 -38.76 -32.61 -16.99
N ARG A 115 -39.25 -31.41 -17.34
CA ARG A 115 -38.57 -30.51 -18.27
C ARG A 115 -37.22 -30.01 -17.78
N LEU A 116 -36.98 -29.97 -16.46
CA LEU A 116 -35.67 -29.60 -15.90
C LEU A 116 -34.57 -30.62 -16.24
N PHE A 117 -34.98 -31.87 -16.49
CA PHE A 117 -34.10 -33.00 -16.81
C PHE A 117 -34.09 -33.32 -18.31
N LEU A 118 -34.79 -32.52 -19.14
CA LEU A 118 -34.85 -32.67 -20.59
C LEU A 118 -34.02 -31.59 -21.29
N SER A 119 -33.18 -32.00 -22.23
CA SER A 119 -32.38 -31.12 -23.08
C SER A 119 -32.60 -31.43 -24.56
N SER A 120 -32.31 -30.48 -25.45
CA SER A 120 -32.37 -30.71 -26.90
C SER A 120 -31.23 -31.62 -27.35
N GLY A 121 -31.56 -32.72 -28.04
CA GLY A 121 -30.58 -33.60 -28.66
C GLY A 121 -29.95 -32.97 -29.92
N ASN A 122 -28.74 -33.43 -30.28
CA ASN A 122 -28.02 -32.95 -31.46
C ASN A 122 -28.71 -33.28 -32.79
N ASP A 123 -29.67 -34.20 -32.79
CA ASP A 123 -30.44 -34.68 -33.93
C ASP A 123 -31.84 -34.05 -34.03
N GLY A 124 -32.13 -33.02 -33.22
CA GLY A 124 -33.44 -32.38 -33.15
C GLY A 124 -34.45 -33.14 -32.27
N GLY A 125 -34.03 -34.24 -31.65
CA GLY A 125 -34.78 -34.95 -30.60
C GLY A 125 -34.59 -34.33 -29.22
N SER A 126 -34.88 -35.11 -28.18
CA SER A 126 -34.66 -34.73 -26.78
C SER A 126 -33.86 -35.78 -26.03
N ARG A 127 -33.15 -35.33 -24.99
CA ARG A 127 -32.33 -36.15 -24.10
C ARG A 127 -32.78 -35.93 -22.66
N PHE A 128 -33.08 -37.02 -21.96
CA PHE A 128 -33.38 -37.05 -20.54
C PHE A 128 -32.13 -37.47 -19.75
N LEU A 129 -31.85 -36.78 -18.62
CA LEU A 129 -30.80 -37.16 -17.68
C LEU A 129 -31.27 -36.89 -16.25
N PHE A 130 -31.27 -37.93 -15.42
CA PHE A 130 -31.59 -37.84 -13.99
C PHE A 130 -30.62 -38.69 -13.16
N ARG A 131 -30.01 -38.11 -12.14
CA ARG A 131 -29.06 -38.75 -11.23
C ARG A 131 -29.75 -39.09 -9.92
N ALA A 132 -29.70 -40.34 -9.51
CA ALA A 132 -30.26 -40.79 -8.24
C ALA A 132 -29.20 -41.56 -7.45
N THR A 133 -29.44 -41.76 -6.16
CA THR A 133 -28.52 -42.49 -5.25
C THR A 133 -28.21 -43.91 -5.76
N ASN A 134 -29.12 -44.52 -6.52
CA ASN A 134 -28.98 -45.87 -7.06
C ASN A 134 -28.40 -45.92 -8.49
N GLY A 135 -28.24 -44.80 -9.19
CA GLY A 135 -27.68 -44.76 -10.54
C GLY A 135 -28.08 -43.52 -11.36
N VAL A 136 -27.64 -43.45 -12.62
CA VAL A 136 -27.96 -42.35 -13.54
C VAL A 136 -28.81 -42.88 -14.69
N TYR A 137 -29.95 -42.25 -14.93
CA TYR A 137 -30.92 -42.59 -15.97
C TYR A 137 -30.72 -41.64 -17.15
N VAL A 138 -30.28 -42.17 -18.31
CA VAL A 138 -30.02 -41.37 -19.52
C VAL A 138 -30.60 -42.03 -20.76
N PHE A 139 -31.43 -41.30 -21.50
CA PHE A 139 -31.94 -41.75 -22.79
C PHE A 139 -32.30 -40.59 -23.72
N THR A 140 -32.36 -40.89 -25.02
CA THR A 140 -32.77 -39.97 -26.08
C THR A 140 -34.04 -40.44 -26.75
N MET A 141 -34.79 -39.51 -27.31
CA MET A 141 -35.96 -39.79 -28.14
C MET A 141 -35.96 -38.88 -29.38
N ASN A 142 -36.53 -39.36 -30.47
CA ASN A 142 -36.70 -38.67 -31.75
C ASN A 142 -37.66 -37.45 -31.72
N SER A 143 -38.21 -37.11 -30.54
CA SER A 143 -39.16 -36.01 -30.36
C SER A 143 -38.52 -34.82 -29.65
N ALA A 144 -38.74 -33.62 -30.18
CA ALA A 144 -38.25 -32.37 -29.61
C ALA A 144 -38.96 -32.05 -28.28
N VAL A 145 -38.24 -31.45 -27.32
CA VAL A 145 -38.73 -31.16 -25.96
C VAL A 145 -40.02 -30.34 -25.95
N ASP A 146 -40.16 -29.40 -26.87
CA ASP A 146 -41.32 -28.50 -26.98
C ASP A 146 -42.60 -29.19 -27.49
N LYS A 147 -42.47 -30.39 -28.09
CA LYS A 147 -43.61 -31.20 -28.54
C LYS A 147 -44.16 -32.14 -27.47
N LEU A 148 -43.43 -32.35 -26.38
CA LEU A 148 -43.85 -33.21 -25.28
C LEU A 148 -44.85 -32.48 -24.37
N THR A 149 -45.81 -33.22 -23.83
CA THR A 149 -46.96 -32.79 -23.04
C THR A 149 -47.15 -33.71 -21.84
N GLU A 150 -48.10 -33.42 -20.95
CA GLU A 150 -48.38 -34.30 -19.80
C GLU A 150 -48.89 -35.68 -20.21
N ALA A 151 -49.48 -35.81 -21.41
CA ALA A 151 -49.95 -37.09 -21.91
C ALA A 151 -48.80 -38.08 -22.13
N ASP A 152 -47.60 -37.57 -22.41
CA ASP A 152 -46.39 -38.33 -22.76
C ASP A 152 -45.66 -38.95 -21.56
N PHE A 153 -46.14 -38.71 -20.33
CA PHE A 153 -45.45 -39.15 -19.12
C PHE A 153 -46.39 -39.76 -18.08
N VAL A 154 -45.86 -40.69 -17.29
CA VAL A 154 -46.45 -41.14 -16.03
C VAL A 154 -45.65 -40.50 -14.90
N PHE A 155 -46.30 -39.72 -14.04
CA PHE A 155 -45.64 -39.00 -12.95
C PHE A 155 -45.84 -39.67 -11.59
N ALA A 156 -44.96 -39.35 -10.66
CA ALA A 156 -45.04 -39.80 -9.28
C ALA A 156 -46.25 -39.18 -8.58
N THR A 157 -46.80 -39.90 -7.61
CA THR A 157 -47.73 -39.28 -6.65
C THR A 157 -46.96 -38.29 -5.78
N PRO A 158 -47.53 -37.11 -5.43
CA PRO A 158 -46.89 -36.17 -4.53
C PRO A 158 -46.41 -36.83 -3.23
N ARG A 159 -45.17 -36.56 -2.83
CA ARG A 159 -44.59 -37.07 -1.58
C ARG A 159 -45.40 -36.56 -0.37
N ALA A 160 -45.36 -37.33 0.73
CA ALA A 160 -46.02 -36.95 1.98
C ALA A 160 -45.42 -35.64 2.53
N THR A 161 -46.26 -34.78 3.11
CA THR A 161 -45.83 -33.48 3.64
C THR A 161 -44.79 -33.65 4.77
N GLY A 162 -43.59 -33.09 4.59
CA GLY A 162 -42.54 -33.04 5.61
C GLY A 162 -41.63 -34.27 5.64
N ALA A 163 -40.96 -34.54 4.52
CA ALA A 163 -40.04 -35.65 4.32
C ALA A 163 -38.64 -35.36 4.88
N LEU A 164 -37.97 -36.41 5.37
CA LEU A 164 -36.52 -36.43 5.58
C LEU A 164 -35.86 -37.13 4.39
N ILE A 165 -35.03 -36.42 3.65
CA ILE A 165 -34.35 -36.91 2.45
C ILE A 165 -32.85 -36.85 2.69
N LEU A 166 -32.16 -37.97 2.46
CA LEU A 166 -30.72 -38.11 2.67
C LEU A 166 -30.09 -38.55 1.36
N GLY A 167 -29.22 -37.71 0.81
CA GLY A 167 -28.35 -38.00 -0.32
C GLY A 167 -27.14 -38.83 0.09
N GLY A 168 -26.36 -39.20 -0.92
CA GLY A 168 -25.27 -40.16 -0.85
C GLY A 168 -23.89 -39.53 -0.79
N TYR A 169 -22.95 -40.13 -1.51
CA TYR A 169 -21.57 -39.66 -1.67
C TYR A 169 -21.25 -39.28 -3.13
N ALA A 170 -22.20 -39.42 -4.04
CA ALA A 170 -22.06 -39.09 -5.46
C ALA A 170 -22.88 -37.82 -5.77
N GLY A 171 -22.74 -37.26 -6.97
CA GLY A 171 -23.58 -36.14 -7.37
C GLY A 171 -24.97 -36.59 -7.81
N GLU A 172 -26.01 -36.17 -7.09
CA GLU A 172 -27.39 -36.63 -7.24
C GLU A 172 -28.37 -35.48 -7.56
N ASP A 173 -29.51 -35.82 -8.15
CA ASP A 173 -30.64 -34.91 -8.38
C ASP A 173 -31.75 -35.24 -7.37
N ILE A 174 -31.98 -34.35 -6.41
CA ILE A 174 -32.81 -34.59 -5.23
C ILE A 174 -34.08 -33.75 -5.29
N LEU A 175 -35.24 -34.39 -5.15
CA LEU A 175 -36.56 -33.75 -5.18
C LEU A 175 -37.25 -33.85 -3.80
N GLY A 176 -37.56 -32.71 -3.18
CA GLY A 176 -38.26 -32.58 -1.89
C GLY A 176 -39.77 -32.84 -2.00
N GLY A 177 -40.46 -31.95 -2.72
CA GLY A 177 -41.88 -32.04 -3.00
C GLY A 177 -42.67 -30.91 -2.36
N ALA A 178 -43.78 -31.23 -1.71
CA ALA A 178 -44.61 -30.26 -1.00
C ALA A 178 -44.63 -30.60 0.50
N GLY A 179 -44.66 -29.58 1.36
CA GLY A 179 -44.49 -29.70 2.80
C GLY A 179 -43.12 -29.21 3.27
N ASN A 180 -42.92 -29.11 4.58
CA ASN A 180 -41.65 -28.61 5.16
C ASN A 180 -40.64 -29.75 5.25
N ASP A 181 -39.80 -29.90 4.24
CA ASP A 181 -38.89 -31.02 4.10
C ASP A 181 -37.54 -30.71 4.78
N THR A 182 -36.84 -31.76 5.20
CA THR A 182 -35.43 -31.68 5.60
C THR A 182 -34.61 -32.51 4.63
N ILE A 183 -33.74 -31.84 3.88
CA ILE A 183 -32.94 -32.45 2.81
C ILE A 183 -31.47 -32.32 3.19
N ASP A 184 -30.74 -33.43 3.25
CA ASP A 184 -29.28 -33.45 3.36
C ASP A 184 -28.75 -33.98 2.03
N GLY A 185 -28.03 -33.14 1.25
CA GLY A 185 -27.46 -33.55 -0.03
C GLY A 185 -26.42 -34.66 0.10
N GLY A 186 -25.82 -34.81 1.29
CA GLY A 186 -24.70 -35.72 1.46
C GLY A 186 -23.41 -35.09 0.93
N ALA A 187 -22.51 -35.92 0.41
CA ALA A 187 -21.28 -35.46 -0.25
C ALA A 187 -21.42 -35.67 -1.77
N GLY A 188 -20.78 -34.84 -2.57
CA GLY A 188 -20.92 -34.89 -4.02
C GLY A 188 -21.37 -33.54 -4.58
N SER A 189 -21.66 -33.49 -5.88
CA SER A 189 -22.17 -32.27 -6.51
C SER A 189 -23.63 -32.46 -6.87
N ASP A 190 -24.51 -31.98 -6.01
CA ASP A 190 -25.94 -32.27 -6.07
C ASP A 190 -26.74 -31.15 -6.74
N LEU A 191 -27.88 -31.54 -7.32
CA LEU A 191 -28.94 -30.62 -7.74
C LEU A 191 -30.14 -30.86 -6.84
N ILE A 192 -30.45 -29.92 -5.96
CA ILE A 192 -31.52 -30.05 -4.97
C ILE A 192 -32.67 -29.12 -5.33
N LEU A 193 -33.86 -29.69 -5.52
CA LEU A 193 -35.13 -28.97 -5.72
C LEU A 193 -36.05 -29.29 -4.53
N ALA A 194 -36.13 -28.40 -3.54
CA ALA A 194 -36.86 -28.66 -2.30
C ALA A 194 -38.37 -28.56 -2.48
N GLY A 195 -38.87 -27.49 -3.12
CA GLY A 195 -40.23 -27.44 -3.63
C GLY A 195 -41.09 -26.44 -2.86
N ALA A 196 -42.25 -26.84 -2.34
CA ALA A 196 -43.15 -25.91 -1.64
C ALA A 196 -43.21 -26.25 -0.15
N GLY A 197 -42.91 -25.31 0.73
CA GLY A 197 -42.85 -25.54 2.17
C GLY A 197 -41.77 -24.70 2.82
N HIS A 198 -41.62 -24.79 4.13
CA HIS A 198 -40.46 -24.22 4.82
C HIS A 198 -39.38 -25.28 4.92
N ASP A 199 -38.50 -25.32 3.94
CA ASP A 199 -37.55 -26.41 3.77
C ASP A 199 -36.23 -26.13 4.50
N ARG A 200 -35.61 -27.18 5.02
CA ARG A 200 -34.28 -27.13 5.63
C ARG A 200 -33.32 -27.96 4.80
N ILE A 201 -32.41 -27.29 4.09
CA ILE A 201 -31.53 -27.90 3.10
C ILE A 201 -30.10 -27.84 3.61
N ILE A 202 -29.47 -29.00 3.81
CA ILE A 202 -28.10 -29.15 4.30
C ILE A 202 -27.23 -29.58 3.13
N VAL A 203 -26.12 -28.88 2.93
CA VAL A 203 -25.09 -29.23 1.95
C VAL A 203 -23.75 -29.43 2.66
N ARG A 204 -22.91 -30.31 2.11
CA ARG A 204 -21.62 -30.69 2.70
C ARG A 204 -20.50 -30.56 1.67
N ASP A 205 -19.72 -31.61 1.43
CA ASP A 205 -18.57 -31.57 0.52
C ASP A 205 -19.05 -31.58 -0.94
N GLY A 206 -18.46 -30.73 -1.79
CA GLY A 206 -18.71 -30.70 -3.24
C GLY A 206 -19.29 -29.37 -3.76
N TYR A 207 -19.89 -29.40 -4.95
CA TYR A 207 -20.47 -28.22 -5.61
C TYR A 207 -21.95 -28.44 -5.88
N ASP A 208 -22.79 -27.88 -5.01
CA ASP A 208 -24.22 -28.09 -4.98
C ASP A 208 -24.97 -26.93 -5.61
N THR A 209 -26.03 -27.23 -6.36
CA THR A 209 -27.00 -26.28 -6.87
C THR A 209 -28.34 -26.52 -6.18
N VAL A 210 -28.90 -25.49 -5.56
CA VAL A 210 -30.06 -25.60 -4.69
C VAL A 210 -31.16 -24.63 -5.13
N THR A 211 -32.39 -25.11 -5.17
CA THR A 211 -33.61 -24.32 -5.32
C THR A 211 -34.50 -24.64 -4.12
N GLY A 212 -34.79 -23.65 -3.28
CA GLY A 212 -35.67 -23.82 -2.11
C GLY A 212 -37.13 -23.93 -2.52
N GLY A 213 -37.55 -23.07 -3.44
CA GLY A 213 -38.88 -22.98 -3.97
C GLY A 213 -39.76 -22.04 -3.14
N ALA A 214 -40.98 -22.44 -2.85
CA ALA A 214 -41.97 -21.56 -2.22
C ALA A 214 -42.02 -21.75 -0.71
N GLY A 215 -41.61 -20.75 0.06
CA GLY A 215 -41.76 -20.73 1.50
C GLY A 215 -40.70 -19.86 2.16
N ASN A 216 -40.29 -20.25 3.37
CA ASN A 216 -39.20 -19.60 4.09
C ASN A 216 -38.17 -20.69 4.35
N ASP A 217 -37.15 -20.74 3.51
CA ASP A 217 -36.23 -21.86 3.46
C ASP A 217 -34.96 -21.55 4.26
N THR A 218 -34.37 -22.59 4.83
CA THR A 218 -33.11 -22.50 5.58
C THR A 218 -32.04 -23.34 4.90
N TYR A 219 -31.03 -22.67 4.38
CA TYR A 219 -29.88 -23.27 3.71
C TYR A 219 -28.73 -23.40 4.72
N VAL A 220 -28.32 -24.62 5.04
CA VAL A 220 -27.33 -24.92 6.07
C VAL A 220 -26.05 -25.40 5.41
N LEU A 221 -24.97 -24.63 5.57
CA LEU A 221 -23.63 -25.08 5.22
C LEU A 221 -22.95 -25.68 6.44
N LEU A 222 -22.42 -26.89 6.29
CA LEU A 222 -21.60 -27.52 7.31
C LEU A 222 -20.13 -27.58 6.88
N PRO A 223 -19.19 -27.44 7.82
CA PRO A 223 -17.77 -27.64 7.52
C PRO A 223 -17.50 -29.07 7.08
N SER A 224 -16.53 -29.22 6.17
CA SER A 224 -16.07 -30.51 5.68
C SER A 224 -15.71 -31.47 6.83
N VAL A 225 -16.22 -32.70 6.74
CA VAL A 225 -15.86 -33.80 7.65
C VAL A 225 -14.53 -34.47 7.28
N SER A 226 -14.06 -34.29 6.04
CA SER A 226 -12.79 -34.87 5.54
C SER A 226 -11.59 -33.92 5.67
N GLY A 227 -11.85 -32.64 5.98
CA GLY A 227 -10.86 -31.66 6.39
C GLY A 227 -10.08 -30.98 5.27
N ASN A 228 -10.19 -31.41 4.00
CA ASN A 228 -9.47 -30.80 2.86
C ASN A 228 -10.33 -30.64 1.58
N SER A 229 -11.62 -30.90 1.63
CA SER A 229 -12.53 -30.78 0.48
C SER A 229 -13.15 -29.39 0.39
N ASN A 230 -13.47 -28.95 -0.83
CA ASN A 230 -14.24 -27.74 -1.06
C ASN A 230 -15.73 -28.01 -0.78
N THR A 231 -16.39 -27.04 -0.19
CA THR A 231 -17.84 -27.02 0.04
C THR A 231 -18.38 -25.79 -0.67
N SER A 232 -19.22 -25.97 -1.68
CA SER A 232 -19.75 -24.87 -2.48
C SER A 232 -21.24 -25.05 -2.69
N MET A 233 -22.03 -24.03 -2.40
CA MET A 233 -23.48 -24.02 -2.61
C MET A 233 -23.90 -22.87 -3.52
N THR A 234 -24.72 -23.14 -4.52
CA THR A 234 -25.35 -22.12 -5.35
C THR A 234 -26.86 -22.15 -5.15
N ILE A 235 -27.41 -21.16 -4.46
CA ILE A 235 -28.85 -21.00 -4.27
C ILE A 235 -29.41 -20.21 -5.46
N THR A 236 -30.42 -20.77 -6.12
CA THR A 236 -30.94 -20.27 -7.40
C THR A 236 -32.13 -19.31 -7.27
N ASP A 237 -32.84 -19.30 -6.14
CA ASP A 237 -34.11 -18.60 -5.95
C ASP A 237 -34.27 -17.94 -4.56
N PHE A 238 -33.15 -17.59 -3.92
CA PHE A 238 -33.15 -17.00 -2.57
C PHE A 238 -34.05 -15.76 -2.47
N THR A 239 -35.04 -15.80 -1.57
CA THR A 239 -36.01 -14.74 -1.34
C THR A 239 -35.64 -13.89 -0.14
N LEU A 240 -35.28 -12.63 -0.39
CA LEU A 240 -34.85 -11.65 0.62
C LEU A 240 -35.86 -11.49 1.78
N GLY A 241 -35.37 -11.55 3.01
CA GLY A 241 -36.12 -11.38 4.25
C GLY A 241 -37.06 -12.54 4.59
N GLN A 242 -37.18 -13.55 3.73
CA GLN A 242 -37.94 -14.78 3.97
C GLN A 242 -36.98 -15.95 4.21
N ASP A 243 -36.07 -16.17 3.27
CA ASP A 243 -35.08 -17.24 3.32
C ASP A 243 -33.88 -16.88 4.18
N ARG A 244 -33.17 -17.90 4.67
CA ARG A 244 -31.98 -17.72 5.50
C ARG A 244 -30.86 -18.69 5.19
N VAL A 245 -29.62 -18.19 5.25
CA VAL A 245 -28.42 -19.03 5.23
C VAL A 245 -27.88 -19.19 6.66
N ASP A 246 -27.73 -20.43 7.12
CA ASP A 246 -27.14 -20.74 8.42
C ASP A 246 -25.63 -20.91 8.33
N LEU A 247 -24.92 -20.00 8.99
CA LEU A 247 -23.46 -19.92 9.04
C LEU A 247 -22.91 -20.17 10.46
N SER A 248 -23.79 -20.48 11.41
CA SER A 248 -23.44 -20.63 12.83
C SER A 248 -22.34 -21.67 13.07
N ALA A 249 -22.27 -22.70 12.23
CA ALA A 249 -21.23 -23.74 12.30
C ALA A 249 -19.81 -23.21 12.05
N PHE A 250 -19.65 -22.04 11.40
CA PHE A 250 -18.36 -21.44 11.06
C PHE A 250 -17.81 -20.50 12.14
N GLY A 251 -18.59 -20.22 13.18
CA GLY A 251 -18.20 -19.27 14.23
C GLY A 251 -18.44 -17.79 13.86
N ILE A 252 -18.96 -17.52 12.66
CA ILE A 252 -19.34 -16.18 12.23
C ILE A 252 -20.51 -15.72 13.08
N SER A 253 -20.31 -14.67 13.86
CA SER A 253 -21.31 -14.21 14.85
C SER A 253 -22.04 -12.93 14.46
N SER A 254 -21.57 -12.23 13.43
CA SER A 254 -22.15 -10.95 13.04
C SER A 254 -22.21 -10.74 11.52
N TRP A 255 -23.11 -9.87 11.11
CA TRP A 255 -23.18 -9.37 9.74
C TRP A 255 -21.89 -8.65 9.34
N ASP A 256 -21.25 -7.93 10.25
CA ASP A 256 -19.99 -7.21 9.97
C ASP A 256 -18.84 -8.17 9.64
N ALA A 257 -18.72 -9.26 10.39
CA ALA A 257 -17.75 -10.34 10.13
C ALA A 257 -17.98 -10.97 8.75
N LEU A 258 -19.23 -11.25 8.40
CA LEU A 258 -19.60 -11.84 7.12
C LEU A 258 -19.34 -10.88 5.95
N LYS A 259 -19.64 -9.59 6.10
CA LYS A 259 -19.37 -8.55 5.09
C LYS A 259 -17.89 -8.45 4.75
N ALA A 260 -17.02 -8.67 5.73
CA ALA A 260 -15.57 -8.61 5.52
C ALA A 260 -15.02 -9.73 4.61
N LEU A 261 -15.82 -10.79 4.37
CA LEU A 261 -15.46 -11.90 3.48
C LEU A 261 -15.76 -11.62 2.00
N VAL A 262 -16.51 -10.56 1.70
CA VAL A 262 -16.84 -10.19 0.32
C VAL A 262 -15.74 -9.25 -0.22
N PRO A 263 -15.00 -9.66 -1.27
CA PRO A 263 -13.97 -8.80 -1.85
C PRO A 263 -14.56 -7.47 -2.34
N PRO A 264 -13.84 -6.34 -2.19
CA PRO A 264 -14.20 -5.11 -2.89
C PRO A 264 -14.15 -5.41 -4.40
N GLY A 265 -15.28 -5.39 -5.10
CA GLY A 265 -15.31 -5.80 -6.52
C GLY A 265 -16.63 -6.33 -7.05
N VAL A 266 -17.53 -6.84 -6.19
CA VAL A 266 -18.76 -7.52 -6.64
C VAL A 266 -19.93 -6.53 -6.90
N ALA A 267 -19.64 -5.29 -7.32
CA ALA A 267 -20.69 -4.33 -7.65
C ALA A 267 -21.15 -4.52 -9.11
N GLY A 268 -22.31 -5.14 -9.30
CA GLY A 268 -23.00 -5.19 -10.59
C GLY A 268 -23.35 -6.58 -11.09
N THR A 269 -22.96 -7.66 -10.41
CA THR A 269 -23.50 -8.99 -10.71
C THR A 269 -24.88 -9.12 -10.08
N ALA A 270 -25.81 -9.76 -10.80
CA ALA A 270 -27.08 -10.17 -10.20
C ALA A 270 -26.85 -11.16 -9.04
N ASP A 271 -25.72 -11.86 -9.01
CA ASP A 271 -25.40 -12.89 -8.02
C ASP A 271 -24.46 -12.35 -6.91
N THR A 272 -24.67 -12.76 -5.66
CA THR A 272 -23.76 -12.50 -4.51
C THR A 272 -22.96 -13.75 -4.17
N ASN A 273 -21.66 -13.62 -3.89
CA ASN A 273 -20.81 -14.74 -3.52
C ASN A 273 -19.99 -14.45 -2.25
N PHE A 274 -19.98 -15.40 -1.32
CA PHE A 274 -19.14 -15.37 -0.12
C PHE A 274 -18.16 -16.53 -0.17
N THR A 275 -16.88 -16.25 0.07
CA THR A 275 -15.83 -17.28 0.05
C THR A 275 -14.88 -17.10 1.22
N PHE A 276 -14.63 -18.17 1.96
CA PHE A 276 -13.66 -18.20 3.06
C PHE A 276 -13.01 -19.57 3.19
N MET A 277 -11.87 -19.63 3.88
CA MET A 277 -11.08 -20.86 4.04
C MET A 277 -11.15 -21.37 5.48
N ARG A 278 -11.58 -22.62 5.66
CA ARG A 278 -11.63 -23.32 6.96
C ARG A 278 -11.32 -24.81 6.76
N SER A 279 -10.11 -25.09 6.29
CA SER A 279 -9.55 -26.41 5.92
C SER A 279 -9.75 -26.82 4.46
N GLY A 280 -10.79 -26.28 3.80
CA GLY A 280 -10.95 -26.20 2.35
C GLY A 280 -11.58 -24.87 1.95
N VAL A 281 -11.85 -24.65 0.66
CA VAL A 281 -12.58 -23.45 0.21
C VAL A 281 -14.07 -23.66 0.46
N VAL A 282 -14.65 -22.80 1.29
CA VAL A 282 -16.08 -22.76 1.55
C VAL A 282 -16.68 -21.59 0.78
N THR A 283 -17.66 -21.87 -0.06
CA THR A 283 -18.33 -20.88 -0.90
C THR A 283 -19.84 -21.02 -0.81
N PHE A 284 -20.56 -19.90 -0.73
CA PHE A 284 -21.99 -19.90 -1.05
C PHE A 284 -22.36 -18.71 -1.93
N GLN A 285 -23.10 -19.00 -2.99
CA GLN A 285 -23.58 -18.06 -3.98
C GLN A 285 -25.09 -17.92 -3.89
N LEU A 286 -25.59 -16.68 -3.88
CA LEU A 286 -27.00 -16.32 -4.00
C LEU A 286 -27.24 -15.78 -5.40
N LYS A 287 -27.84 -16.58 -6.30
CA LYS A 287 -28.16 -16.18 -7.68
C LYS A 287 -29.25 -15.13 -7.69
N GLY A 288 -29.11 -14.10 -8.51
CA GLY A 288 -30.12 -13.05 -8.67
C GLY A 288 -30.32 -12.14 -7.46
N VAL A 289 -29.55 -12.33 -6.37
CA VAL A 289 -29.58 -11.49 -5.17
C VAL A 289 -28.37 -10.56 -5.15
N ASN A 290 -28.64 -9.26 -5.05
CA ASN A 290 -27.61 -8.23 -4.96
C ASN A 290 -27.12 -8.09 -3.51
N TYR A 291 -25.80 -8.10 -3.32
CA TYR A 291 -25.16 -8.00 -2.00
C TYR A 291 -25.66 -6.82 -1.16
N TRP A 292 -25.90 -5.66 -1.78
CA TRP A 292 -26.34 -4.44 -1.09
C TRP A 292 -27.78 -4.51 -0.56
N THR A 293 -28.54 -5.53 -0.95
CA THR A 293 -29.92 -5.76 -0.48
C THR A 293 -30.00 -6.72 0.69
N LEU A 294 -28.89 -7.41 1.01
CA LEU A 294 -28.81 -8.34 2.14
C LEU A 294 -28.69 -7.60 3.47
N SER A 295 -29.17 -8.26 4.51
CA SER A 295 -29.16 -7.79 5.89
C SER A 295 -28.90 -8.96 6.85
N GLU A 296 -28.69 -8.64 8.13
CA GLU A 296 -28.55 -9.65 9.19
C GLU A 296 -29.75 -10.63 9.24
N ARG A 297 -30.94 -10.23 8.77
CA ARG A 297 -32.16 -11.05 8.81
C ARG A 297 -32.14 -12.23 7.84
N ASP A 298 -31.26 -12.18 6.84
CA ASP A 298 -31.08 -13.18 5.78
C ASP A 298 -30.11 -14.30 6.20
N PHE A 299 -29.58 -14.22 7.43
CA PHE A 299 -28.57 -15.14 7.95
C PHE A 299 -28.90 -15.62 9.36
N ILE A 300 -28.32 -16.76 9.72
CA ILE A 300 -28.30 -17.28 11.10
C ILE A 300 -26.84 -17.35 11.54
N PHE A 301 -26.51 -16.61 12.60
CA PHE A 301 -25.16 -16.45 13.14
C PHE A 301 -24.92 -17.28 14.40
N ALA A 302 -23.65 -17.48 14.74
CA ALA A 302 -23.24 -18.09 16.00
C ALA A 302 -23.64 -17.20 17.20
N SER A 303 -24.01 -17.83 18.33
CA SER A 303 -24.54 -17.14 19.52
C SER A 303 -23.97 -17.67 20.85
N GLY A 304 -22.75 -18.22 20.83
CA GLY A 304 -22.12 -18.82 22.00
C GLY A 304 -21.04 -17.93 22.61
N ASP A 305 -21.23 -17.53 23.87
CA ASP A 305 -20.33 -16.59 24.58
C ASP A 305 -19.20 -17.28 25.35
N ALA A 306 -18.96 -18.57 25.10
CA ALA A 306 -17.95 -19.34 25.82
C ALA A 306 -16.55 -19.02 25.28
N PRO A 307 -15.58 -18.66 26.15
CA PRO A 307 -14.19 -18.46 25.75
C PRO A 307 -13.59 -19.70 25.06
N ARG A 308 -12.93 -19.49 23.93
CA ARG A 308 -12.24 -20.52 23.14
C ARG A 308 -10.82 -20.07 22.81
N GLU A 309 -10.02 -21.06 22.44
CA GLU A 309 -8.68 -20.87 21.91
C GLU A 309 -8.67 -21.48 20.51
N ILE A 310 -8.50 -20.64 19.50
CA ILE A 310 -8.70 -21.00 18.09
C ILE A 310 -7.40 -20.74 17.34
N PHE A 311 -6.91 -21.79 16.65
CA PHE A 311 -5.70 -21.74 15.85
C PHE A 311 -6.04 -21.79 14.36
N ALA A 312 -5.54 -20.82 13.60
CA ALA A 312 -5.65 -20.83 12.15
C ALA A 312 -4.88 -22.01 11.55
N ASN A 313 -5.44 -22.60 10.47
CA ASN A 313 -4.71 -23.51 9.58
C ASN A 313 -4.05 -22.72 8.42
N GLN A 314 -3.48 -23.41 7.42
CA GLN A 314 -2.74 -22.79 6.31
C GLN A 314 -3.53 -21.63 5.65
N SER A 315 -3.14 -20.37 5.95
CA SER A 315 -3.80 -19.13 5.50
C SER A 315 -5.33 -19.13 5.65
N GLY A 316 -5.82 -19.42 6.85
CA GLY A 316 -7.25 -19.48 7.16
C GLY A 316 -7.87 -18.15 7.64
N TYR A 317 -9.17 -18.05 7.45
CA TYR A 317 -10.01 -17.10 8.16
C TYR A 317 -10.30 -17.63 9.56
N VAL A 318 -10.20 -16.78 10.58
CA VAL A 318 -10.53 -17.13 11.97
C VAL A 318 -11.60 -16.19 12.48
N PHE A 319 -12.65 -16.75 13.09
CA PHE A 319 -13.73 -16.01 13.72
C PHE A 319 -13.77 -16.41 15.20
N GLY A 320 -13.65 -15.43 16.09
CA GLY A 320 -13.85 -15.56 17.53
C GLY A 320 -15.31 -15.88 17.76
N GLY A 321 -16.17 -14.89 17.78
CA GLY A 321 -17.61 -15.07 17.93
C GLY A 321 -18.14 -14.09 18.95
N THR A 322 -19.00 -14.51 19.87
CA THR A 322 -19.53 -13.60 20.91
C THR A 322 -18.85 -13.75 22.28
N GLY A 323 -17.85 -14.64 22.40
CA GLY A 323 -17.13 -14.92 23.63
C GLY A 323 -15.74 -14.29 23.62
N ASN A 324 -15.13 -14.16 24.80
CA ASN A 324 -13.77 -13.65 24.94
C ASN A 324 -12.76 -14.71 24.49
N ASP A 325 -12.34 -14.68 23.24
CA ASP A 325 -11.59 -15.72 22.57
C ASP A 325 -10.09 -15.38 22.44
N ARG A 326 -9.27 -16.42 22.29
CA ARG A 326 -7.84 -16.32 21.94
C ARG A 326 -7.64 -16.83 20.53
N LEU A 327 -7.21 -15.97 19.62
CA LEU A 327 -7.15 -16.25 18.19
C LEU A 327 -5.70 -16.20 17.70
N HIS A 328 -5.22 -17.30 17.12
CA HIS A 328 -3.83 -17.44 16.68
C HIS A 328 -3.75 -17.54 15.16
N GLY A 329 -2.98 -16.66 14.53
CA GLY A 329 -2.69 -16.71 13.10
C GLY A 329 -1.78 -17.88 12.68
N SER A 330 -1.78 -18.18 11.38
CA SER A 330 -0.98 -19.25 10.76
C SER A 330 0.38 -18.78 10.24
N TYR A 331 1.31 -19.71 10.00
CA TYR A 331 2.64 -19.38 9.44
C TYR A 331 2.64 -18.58 8.12
N ASN A 332 1.55 -18.60 7.34
CA ASN A 332 1.46 -17.95 6.02
C ASN A 332 0.61 -16.66 6.03
N GLY A 333 0.28 -16.13 7.20
CA GLY A 333 -0.65 -15.02 7.38
C GLY A 333 -2.08 -15.51 7.62
N SER A 334 -2.95 -14.63 8.08
CA SER A 334 -4.35 -14.96 8.41
C SER A 334 -5.22 -13.71 8.39
N THR A 335 -6.52 -13.89 8.14
CA THR A 335 -7.53 -12.86 8.39
C THR A 335 -8.30 -13.28 9.63
N ILE A 336 -8.18 -12.52 10.71
CA ILE A 336 -8.72 -12.85 12.02
C ILE A 336 -9.76 -11.80 12.41
N PHE A 337 -10.92 -12.27 12.84
CA PHE A 337 -12.03 -11.49 13.37
C PHE A 337 -12.30 -11.94 14.81
N GLY A 338 -12.16 -11.04 15.79
CA GLY A 338 -12.61 -11.27 17.17
C GLY A 338 -14.13 -11.35 17.26
N ASP A 339 -14.79 -10.43 16.55
CA ASP A 339 -16.23 -10.20 16.49
C ASP A 339 -16.76 -9.47 17.73
N ALA A 340 -17.21 -10.16 18.77
CA ALA A 340 -17.73 -9.55 19.98
C ALA A 340 -17.17 -10.25 21.22
N GLY A 341 -16.91 -9.48 22.28
CA GLY A 341 -16.21 -9.98 23.45
C GLY A 341 -14.87 -9.28 23.59
N ASP A 342 -14.18 -9.50 24.71
CA ASP A 342 -12.83 -8.97 24.91
C ASP A 342 -11.82 -10.02 24.40
N ASP A 343 -11.37 -9.88 23.16
CA ASP A 343 -10.55 -10.88 22.46
C ASP A 343 -9.05 -10.63 22.59
N ILE A 344 -8.26 -11.71 22.48
CA ILE A 344 -6.80 -11.62 22.34
C ILE A 344 -6.40 -12.22 21.00
N ILE A 345 -5.87 -11.39 20.12
CA ILE A 345 -5.51 -11.76 18.75
C ILE A 345 -3.99 -11.76 18.62
N TYR A 346 -3.41 -12.91 18.32
CA TYR A 346 -1.98 -13.10 18.14
C TYR A 346 -1.62 -13.00 16.66
N ALA A 347 -0.73 -12.06 16.34
CA ALA A 347 -0.19 -11.91 15.00
C ALA A 347 0.56 -13.17 14.56
N ALA A 348 0.47 -13.49 13.27
CA ALA A 348 1.02 -14.71 12.73
C ALA A 348 2.54 -14.62 12.46
N ILE A 349 3.19 -15.79 12.45
CA ILE A 349 4.65 -15.96 12.34
C ILE A 349 5.23 -15.59 10.95
N GLY A 350 4.37 -15.48 9.94
CA GLY A 350 4.76 -15.13 8.60
C GLY A 350 3.58 -14.63 7.79
N GLY A 351 3.85 -14.10 6.60
CA GLY A 351 2.82 -13.49 5.75
C GLY A 351 2.20 -12.21 6.33
N ILE A 352 1.09 -11.78 5.74
CA ILE A 352 0.31 -10.63 6.22
C ILE A 352 -0.81 -11.16 7.11
N THR A 353 -0.92 -10.64 8.33
CA THR A 353 -2.01 -10.93 9.25
C THR A 353 -2.91 -9.71 9.35
N SER A 354 -4.15 -9.82 8.87
CA SER A 354 -5.19 -8.81 9.10
C SER A 354 -5.97 -9.19 10.35
N MET A 355 -6.04 -8.30 11.32
CA MET A 355 -6.66 -8.51 12.62
C MET A 355 -7.75 -7.44 12.80
N THR A 356 -8.97 -7.90 13.08
CA THR A 356 -10.14 -7.07 13.38
C THR A 356 -10.62 -7.49 14.76
N GLY A 357 -10.60 -6.59 15.74
CA GLY A 357 -11.04 -6.90 17.10
C GLY A 357 -12.56 -7.06 17.17
N GLY A 358 -13.28 -6.10 16.59
CA GLY A 358 -14.72 -6.01 16.64
C GLY A 358 -15.19 -5.20 17.85
N ALA A 359 -16.19 -5.71 18.56
CA ALA A 359 -16.80 -5.05 19.70
C ALA A 359 -16.25 -5.61 21.02
N GLY A 360 -15.55 -4.79 21.79
CA GLY A 360 -15.01 -5.22 23.06
C GLY A 360 -13.86 -4.35 23.51
N ARG A 361 -13.03 -4.89 24.40
CA ARG A 361 -11.69 -4.36 24.70
C ARG A 361 -10.67 -5.36 24.24
N ASP A 362 -10.23 -5.21 23.01
CA ASP A 362 -9.43 -6.23 22.34
C ASP A 362 -7.93 -5.99 22.57
N VAL A 363 -7.18 -7.09 22.55
CA VAL A 363 -5.72 -7.08 22.68
C VAL A 363 -5.09 -7.66 21.42
N PHE A 364 -4.33 -6.84 20.71
CA PHE A 364 -3.54 -7.25 19.54
C PHE A 364 -2.11 -7.54 19.96
N ALA A 365 -1.75 -8.82 20.04
CA ALA A 365 -0.46 -9.25 20.57
C ALA A 365 0.59 -9.49 19.48
N LEU A 366 1.74 -8.81 19.64
CA LEU A 366 2.93 -8.95 18.81
C LEU A 366 4.02 -9.66 19.60
N SER A 367 4.45 -10.84 19.15
CA SER A 367 5.45 -11.63 19.88
C SER A 367 6.73 -11.83 19.06
N SER A 368 7.88 -11.59 19.71
CA SER A 368 9.21 -11.89 19.16
C SER A 368 9.54 -13.37 19.19
N ALA A 369 9.00 -14.11 20.17
CA ALA A 369 9.24 -15.55 20.34
C ALA A 369 8.71 -16.37 19.16
N THR A 370 7.67 -15.85 18.49
CA THR A 370 7.07 -16.46 17.32
C THR A 370 7.45 -15.73 16.04
N GLY A 371 8.00 -14.50 16.09
CA GLY A 371 8.47 -13.70 14.96
C GLY A 371 7.36 -13.36 13.97
N PHE A 372 6.70 -12.19 14.09
CA PHE A 372 5.65 -11.80 13.13
C PHE A 372 6.24 -11.09 11.90
N ALA A 373 5.57 -11.15 10.75
CA ALA A 373 6.00 -10.43 9.54
C ALA A 373 5.25 -9.09 9.41
N THR A 374 4.04 -9.08 8.86
CA THR A 374 3.22 -7.86 8.76
C THR A 374 1.90 -8.04 9.47
N ALA A 375 1.65 -7.21 10.46
CA ALA A 375 0.41 -7.13 11.22
C ALA A 375 -0.38 -5.89 10.79
N ILE A 376 -1.66 -6.07 10.48
CA ILE A 376 -2.58 -4.98 10.12
C ILE A 376 -3.75 -5.04 11.07
N VAL A 377 -3.92 -4.03 11.93
CA VAL A 377 -5.11 -3.87 12.75
C VAL A 377 -6.08 -2.94 12.03
N THR A 378 -7.26 -3.42 11.73
CA THR A 378 -8.22 -2.77 10.82
C THR A 378 -9.19 -1.82 11.54
N ASP A 379 -9.44 -2.03 12.83
CA ASP A 379 -10.51 -1.37 13.59
C ASP A 379 -10.09 -0.91 15.01
N PHE A 380 -8.79 -0.73 15.25
CA PHE A 380 -8.27 -0.28 16.55
C PHE A 380 -9.01 0.97 17.06
N THR A 381 -9.59 0.86 18.24
CA THR A 381 -10.34 1.92 18.92
C THR A 381 -9.55 2.44 20.13
N GLN A 382 -9.03 3.66 19.99
CA GLN A 382 -8.21 4.30 21.03
C GLN A 382 -8.92 4.36 22.38
N GLY A 383 -8.21 3.98 23.46
CA GLY A 383 -8.72 3.97 24.82
C GLY A 383 -9.70 2.84 25.15
N GLN A 384 -10.03 1.98 24.18
CA GLN A 384 -10.77 0.74 24.39
C GLN A 384 -9.85 -0.47 24.19
N ASP A 385 -9.18 -0.51 23.04
CA ASP A 385 -8.30 -1.61 22.64
C ASP A 385 -6.85 -1.36 23.07
N ARG A 386 -6.05 -2.43 23.07
CA ARG A 386 -4.63 -2.38 23.43
C ARG A 386 -3.77 -3.19 22.48
N ILE A 387 -2.54 -2.74 22.27
CA ILE A 387 -1.51 -3.45 21.51
C ILE A 387 -0.50 -4.02 22.50
N ASP A 388 -0.32 -5.32 22.51
CA ASP A 388 0.70 -5.96 23.34
C ASP A 388 2.03 -6.04 22.58
N VAL A 389 3.01 -5.29 23.06
CA VAL A 389 4.40 -5.26 22.56
C VAL A 389 5.38 -5.75 23.63
N SER A 390 4.90 -6.28 24.74
CA SER A 390 5.74 -6.66 25.88
C SER A 390 6.75 -7.75 25.52
N ASP A 391 6.37 -8.68 24.66
CA ASP A 391 7.24 -9.73 24.13
C ASP A 391 8.33 -9.18 23.18
N LEU A 392 8.23 -7.94 22.72
CA LEU A 392 9.27 -7.28 21.92
C LEU A 392 10.36 -6.63 22.80
N GLY A 393 10.23 -6.72 24.13
CA GLY A 393 11.15 -6.09 25.08
C GLY A 393 10.93 -4.57 25.23
N ILE A 394 9.87 -4.02 24.64
CA ILE A 394 9.59 -2.59 24.67
C ILE A 394 8.92 -2.23 26.00
N SER A 395 9.68 -1.66 26.93
CA SER A 395 9.19 -1.30 28.28
C SER A 395 8.63 0.12 28.39
N SER A 396 8.86 0.98 27.39
CA SER A 396 8.50 2.39 27.45
C SER A 396 7.76 2.86 26.20
N PHE A 397 6.69 3.64 26.41
CA PHE A 397 5.98 4.32 25.31
C PHE A 397 6.87 5.36 24.60
N GLN A 398 7.91 5.86 25.27
CA GLN A 398 8.85 6.78 24.65
C GLN A 398 9.62 6.11 23.51
N VAL A 399 10.12 4.88 23.72
CA VAL A 399 10.78 4.08 22.68
C VAL A 399 9.84 3.85 21.50
N LEU A 400 8.57 3.51 21.76
CA LEU A 400 7.57 3.40 20.69
C LEU A 400 7.44 4.71 19.92
N ARG A 401 7.39 5.87 20.58
CA ARG A 401 7.32 7.16 19.89
C ARG A 401 8.54 7.44 19.04
N GLU A 402 9.73 7.11 19.51
CA GLU A 402 10.97 7.23 18.75
C GLU A 402 10.92 6.33 17.52
N MET A 403 10.53 5.07 17.66
CA MET A 403 10.33 4.14 16.54
C MET A 403 9.28 4.66 15.54
N MET A 404 8.17 5.21 16.03
CA MET A 404 7.08 5.74 15.19
C MET A 404 7.47 7.05 14.49
N ALA A 405 8.33 7.87 15.10
CA ALA A 405 8.86 9.08 14.49
C ALA A 405 9.79 8.80 13.31
N LEU A 406 10.38 7.60 13.26
CA LEU A 406 11.15 7.10 12.12
C LEU A 406 10.26 6.49 11.01
N SER A 407 8.94 6.55 11.13
CA SER A 407 8.02 5.96 10.14
C SER A 407 7.44 7.03 9.19
N PRO A 408 7.60 6.86 7.87
CA PRO A 408 7.11 7.84 6.87
C PRO A 408 5.58 7.99 6.80
N SER A 409 4.81 6.95 7.18
CA SER A 409 3.38 6.85 6.80
C SER A 409 2.38 7.32 7.86
N GLY A 410 2.82 7.79 9.03
CA GLY A 410 1.92 8.23 10.11
C GLY A 410 1.03 7.15 10.73
N ARG A 411 0.97 5.93 10.17
CA ARG A 411 0.07 4.83 10.58
C ARG A 411 0.73 3.47 10.69
N THR A 412 1.98 3.35 10.26
CA THR A 412 2.76 2.11 10.34
C THR A 412 3.87 2.26 11.37
N ILE A 413 4.10 1.24 12.19
CA ILE A 413 5.22 1.13 13.10
C ILE A 413 6.15 0.05 12.51
N GLN A 414 7.38 0.43 12.20
CA GLN A 414 8.39 -0.51 11.70
C GLN A 414 9.19 -1.09 12.87
N ILE A 415 9.28 -2.42 12.91
CA ILE A 415 9.91 -3.20 14.00
C ILE A 415 10.86 -4.20 13.32
N SER A 416 12.11 -3.80 13.10
CA SER A 416 13.07 -4.57 12.28
C SER A 416 12.52 -4.84 10.86
N SER A 417 12.49 -6.11 10.42
CA SER A 417 11.86 -6.59 9.19
C SER A 417 10.33 -6.72 9.27
N SER A 418 9.76 -6.50 10.46
CA SER A 418 8.33 -6.62 10.73
C SER A 418 7.64 -5.25 10.73
N SER A 419 6.34 -5.23 10.48
CA SER A 419 5.57 -3.99 10.55
C SER A 419 4.20 -4.18 11.20
N LEU A 420 3.77 -3.16 11.95
CA LEU A 420 2.41 -3.04 12.47
C LEU A 420 1.74 -1.84 11.79
N SER A 421 0.62 -2.07 11.11
CA SER A 421 -0.19 -1.00 10.52
C SER A 421 -1.49 -0.85 11.29
N LEU A 422 -1.88 0.39 11.58
CA LEU A 422 -3.10 0.73 12.31
C LEU A 422 -4.04 1.57 11.43
N ASN A 423 -5.33 1.51 11.71
CA ASN A 423 -6.35 2.38 11.12
C ASN A 423 -6.34 3.82 11.70
N ILE A 424 -5.54 4.08 12.74
CA ILE A 424 -5.40 5.37 13.41
C ILE A 424 -3.98 5.95 13.22
N ASP A 425 -3.88 7.29 13.17
CA ASP A 425 -2.58 7.99 13.19
C ASP A 425 -1.86 7.76 14.52
N TRP A 426 -0.58 7.35 14.46
CA TRP A 426 0.22 7.04 15.64
C TRP A 426 0.34 8.22 16.61
N LYS A 427 0.25 9.46 16.12
CA LYS A 427 0.31 10.67 16.96
C LYS A 427 -0.84 10.77 17.95
N LYS A 428 -1.94 10.07 17.70
CA LYS A 428 -3.09 10.03 18.62
C LYS A 428 -2.84 9.07 19.78
N LEU A 429 -2.04 8.02 19.59
CA LEU A 429 -1.82 6.96 20.57
C LEU A 429 -1.13 7.47 21.85
N THR A 430 -1.38 6.76 22.93
CA THR A 430 -0.85 7.02 24.27
C THR A 430 -0.30 5.75 24.90
N ALA A 431 0.42 5.87 26.00
CA ALA A 431 0.92 4.71 26.75
C ALA A 431 -0.19 3.75 27.22
N ALA A 432 -1.44 4.24 27.40
CA ALA A 432 -2.56 3.41 27.82
C ALA A 432 -3.03 2.44 26.72
N ASP A 433 -2.76 2.78 25.46
CA ASP A 433 -3.11 1.99 24.28
C ASP A 433 -2.16 0.78 24.07
N PHE A 434 -1.13 0.63 24.92
CA PHE A 434 -0.14 -0.44 24.82
C PHE A 434 -0.05 -1.27 26.11
N ILE A 435 0.30 -2.55 25.97
CA ILE A 435 0.85 -3.39 27.03
C ILE A 435 2.36 -3.43 26.79
N LEU A 436 3.09 -2.84 27.74
CA LEU A 436 4.55 -2.69 27.68
C LEU A 436 5.23 -3.77 28.52
N ALA A 437 6.47 -4.08 28.16
CA ALA A 437 7.33 -4.95 28.96
C ALA A 437 7.57 -4.34 30.35
N PRO A 438 7.77 -5.16 31.40
CA PRO A 438 8.16 -4.65 32.70
C PRO A 438 9.53 -3.95 32.63
N ASP A 439 9.70 -2.93 33.47
CA ASP A 439 11.00 -2.29 33.67
C ASP A 439 12.02 -3.31 34.20
N LEU A 440 13.12 -3.47 33.48
CA LEU A 440 14.22 -4.34 33.86
C LEU A 440 15.39 -3.50 34.39
N PRO A 441 16.21 -4.03 35.32
CA PRO A 441 17.45 -3.38 35.70
C PRO A 441 18.42 -3.32 34.50
N ALA A 442 19.51 -2.54 34.63
CA ALA A 442 20.57 -2.44 33.63
C ALA A 442 20.97 -3.81 33.04
N GLN A 443 20.95 -3.89 31.71
CA GLN A 443 21.22 -5.07 30.90
C GLN A 443 22.35 -4.81 29.91
N GLN A 444 22.93 -5.91 29.42
CA GLN A 444 23.75 -5.90 28.22
C GLN A 444 23.04 -6.73 27.16
N ILE A 445 22.66 -6.10 26.06
CA ILE A 445 21.89 -6.68 24.96
C ILE A 445 22.77 -6.64 23.71
N SER A 446 22.97 -7.78 23.08
CA SER A 446 23.83 -7.90 21.91
C SER A 446 23.25 -8.85 20.89
N THR A 447 23.28 -8.49 19.61
CA THR A 447 23.05 -9.39 18.48
C THR A 447 24.37 -9.98 18.01
N PHE A 448 24.36 -11.24 17.57
CA PHE A 448 25.54 -11.91 17.02
C PHE A 448 25.22 -12.41 15.60
N GLY A 449 26.03 -12.07 14.60
CA GLY A 449 25.85 -12.49 13.22
C GLY A 449 25.95 -11.33 12.22
N GLY A 450 25.49 -11.53 10.98
CA GLY A 450 25.47 -10.48 9.93
C GLY A 450 24.05 -10.11 9.46
N GLY A 451 23.05 -10.25 10.33
CA GLY A 451 21.65 -9.93 10.02
C GLY A 451 21.24 -8.59 10.64
N THR A 452 20.16 -7.97 10.16
CA THR A 452 19.64 -6.71 10.72
C THR A 452 19.04 -6.93 12.11
N GLY A 453 19.62 -6.30 13.13
CA GLY A 453 19.25 -6.35 14.54
C GLY A 453 18.23 -5.26 14.92
N PHE A 454 17.39 -5.57 15.91
CA PHE A 454 16.55 -4.60 16.60
C PHE A 454 16.69 -4.82 18.10
N LEU A 455 17.27 -3.83 18.80
CA LEU A 455 17.59 -3.91 20.22
C LEU A 455 16.91 -2.75 20.96
N VAL A 456 16.35 -3.06 22.13
CA VAL A 456 15.69 -2.10 23.02
C VAL A 456 16.21 -2.31 24.45
N GLY A 457 16.84 -1.30 25.05
CA GLY A 457 17.40 -1.34 26.41
C GLY A 457 16.32 -1.31 27.47
N GLY A 458 15.46 -0.31 27.40
CA GLY A 458 14.30 -0.16 28.28
C GLY A 458 14.39 1.06 29.17
N SER A 459 14.41 0.88 30.49
CA SER A 459 14.47 1.96 31.48
C SER A 459 15.69 1.88 32.41
N GLY A 460 16.57 0.90 32.17
CA GLY A 460 17.82 0.72 32.90
C GLY A 460 18.95 1.51 32.26
N ASN A 461 20.14 1.47 32.86
CA ASN A 461 21.34 1.95 32.19
C ASN A 461 21.90 0.80 31.36
N ASP A 462 21.40 0.63 30.16
CA ASP A 462 21.58 -0.53 29.32
C ASP A 462 22.82 -0.38 28.41
N THR A 463 23.39 -1.50 27.99
CA THR A 463 24.46 -1.55 26.99
C THR A 463 23.98 -2.31 25.77
N LEU A 464 23.84 -1.63 24.64
CA LEU A 464 23.39 -2.19 23.39
C LEU A 464 24.58 -2.35 22.44
N ILE A 465 24.75 -3.56 21.90
CA ILE A 465 25.83 -3.90 20.96
C ILE A 465 25.21 -4.45 19.67
N GLY A 466 25.41 -3.74 18.57
CA GLY A 466 25.00 -4.16 17.24
C GLY A 466 25.78 -5.38 16.73
N SER A 467 25.35 -5.85 15.57
CA SER A 467 25.96 -6.89 14.77
C SER A 467 26.45 -6.26 13.46
N SER A 468 27.20 -6.99 12.63
CA SER A 468 27.72 -6.42 11.36
C SER A 468 26.64 -6.14 10.28
N GLY A 469 25.36 -6.22 10.63
CA GLY A 469 24.22 -5.92 9.77
C GLY A 469 23.75 -4.47 9.95
N SER A 470 22.66 -4.07 9.30
CA SER A 470 22.07 -2.74 9.54
C SER A 470 21.08 -2.82 10.69
N ASP A 471 21.46 -2.25 11.83
CA ASP A 471 20.79 -2.45 13.09
C ASP A 471 20.03 -1.19 13.57
N ARG A 472 19.01 -1.40 14.39
CA ARG A 472 18.29 -0.32 15.08
C ARG A 472 18.38 -0.52 16.58
N LEU A 473 19.06 0.40 17.26
CA LEU A 473 19.39 0.31 18.68
C LEU A 473 18.71 1.46 19.43
N PHE A 474 17.83 1.13 20.37
CA PHE A 474 17.08 2.09 21.19
C PHE A 474 17.45 1.90 22.67
N GLY A 475 18.20 2.83 23.26
CA GLY A 475 18.55 2.82 24.68
C GLY A 475 17.31 2.87 25.57
N GLY A 476 16.55 3.95 25.42
CA GLY A 476 15.26 4.12 26.08
C GLY A 476 15.35 5.18 27.16
N ALA A 477 15.20 4.82 28.43
CA ALA A 477 15.45 5.73 29.54
C ALA A 477 16.57 5.19 30.42
N GLY A 478 17.38 6.06 31.00
CA GLY A 478 18.59 5.66 31.73
C GLY A 478 19.83 6.23 31.05
N ASP A 479 20.99 6.08 31.68
CA ASP A 479 22.26 6.48 31.06
C ASP A 479 22.80 5.29 30.26
N ASP A 480 22.44 5.21 28.99
CA ASP A 480 22.69 4.05 28.13
C ASP A 480 24.06 4.10 27.44
N ARG A 481 24.56 2.94 27.01
CA ARG A 481 25.77 2.80 26.20
C ARG A 481 25.45 2.05 24.91
N ILE A 482 25.60 2.72 23.77
CA ILE A 482 25.26 2.15 22.46
C ILE A 482 26.53 2.06 21.60
N GLN A 483 26.77 0.92 20.97
CA GLN A 483 27.93 0.69 20.12
C GLN A 483 27.65 -0.36 19.04
N ASP A 484 28.43 -0.32 17.96
CA ASP A 484 28.43 -1.36 16.93
C ASP A 484 29.23 -2.61 17.36
N ASP A 485 29.22 -3.66 16.53
CA ASP A 485 30.06 -4.84 16.64
C ASP A 485 31.56 -4.45 16.62
N PRO A 486 32.31 -4.69 17.70
CA PRO A 486 33.76 -4.44 17.75
C PRO A 486 34.58 -5.17 16.67
N TYR A 487 34.01 -6.20 16.04
CA TYR A 487 34.71 -7.07 15.08
C TYR A 487 34.23 -6.90 13.64
N GLU A 488 33.57 -5.79 13.33
CA GLU A 488 32.99 -5.55 12.02
C GLU A 488 34.04 -5.59 10.88
N PRO A 489 33.82 -6.39 9.82
CA PRO A 489 34.76 -6.48 8.70
C PRO A 489 34.68 -5.26 7.77
N TYR A 490 35.84 -4.73 7.39
CA TYR A 490 35.97 -3.60 6.47
C TYR A 490 35.20 -3.80 5.14
N GLY A 491 34.31 -2.85 4.82
CA GLY A 491 33.67 -2.71 3.51
C GLY A 491 32.39 -3.53 3.26
N ASN A 492 31.92 -4.30 4.25
CA ASN A 492 30.61 -4.98 4.19
C ASN A 492 29.77 -4.72 5.45
N SER A 493 29.94 -3.53 6.00
CA SER A 493 29.33 -3.08 7.23
C SER A 493 27.96 -2.46 7.00
N GLY A 494 27.06 -2.68 7.95
CA GLY A 494 25.70 -2.14 7.91
C GLY A 494 25.68 -0.63 8.08
N GLY A 495 24.50 -0.02 7.89
CA GLY A 495 24.28 1.33 8.36
C GLY A 495 23.30 1.28 9.52
N ASP A 496 23.74 1.69 10.71
CA ASP A 496 22.94 1.59 11.91
C ASP A 496 22.17 2.86 12.24
N VAL A 497 21.08 2.71 12.99
CA VAL A 497 20.36 3.82 13.62
C VAL A 497 20.39 3.66 15.13
N TRP A 498 21.01 4.62 15.81
CA TRP A 498 21.16 4.65 17.26
C TRP A 498 20.31 5.77 17.85
N VAL A 499 19.51 5.42 18.85
CA VAL A 499 18.64 6.33 19.60
C VAL A 499 18.96 6.12 21.08
N GLY A 500 19.50 7.15 21.75
CA GLY A 500 19.81 7.09 23.18
C GLY A 500 18.55 7.14 24.04
N GLY A 501 17.68 8.11 23.76
CA GLY A 501 16.45 8.37 24.49
C GLY A 501 16.64 9.35 25.64
N LEU A 502 16.11 9.03 26.82
CA LEU A 502 16.14 9.88 28.00
C LEU A 502 17.30 9.50 28.94
N GLY A 503 18.32 10.33 29.00
CA GLY A 503 19.36 10.17 30.00
C GLY A 503 20.63 10.91 29.62
N ARG A 504 21.77 10.39 30.06
CA ARG A 504 23.09 10.81 29.62
C ARG A 504 23.75 9.65 28.91
N ASP A 505 23.48 9.56 27.63
CA ASP A 505 23.83 8.38 26.85
C ASP A 505 25.25 8.48 26.32
N THR A 506 25.88 7.33 26.10
CA THR A 506 27.24 7.22 25.57
C THR A 506 27.22 6.41 24.28
N PHE A 507 27.50 7.07 23.17
CA PHE A 507 27.63 6.45 21.85
C PHE A 507 29.10 6.16 21.58
N VAL A 508 29.44 4.90 21.33
CA VAL A 508 30.84 4.43 21.27
C VAL A 508 31.24 4.14 19.85
N ILE A 509 32.16 4.94 19.34
CA ILE A 509 32.65 4.82 17.97
C ILE A 509 34.01 4.14 18.03
N GLN A 510 34.02 2.83 17.81
CA GLN A 510 35.23 2.02 17.88
C GLN A 510 36.02 2.03 16.57
N ASN A 511 35.30 2.11 15.46
CA ASN A 511 35.81 2.32 14.12
C ASN A 511 34.81 3.25 13.39
N LEU A 512 35.16 3.70 12.19
CA LEU A 512 34.26 4.51 11.35
C LEU A 512 33.82 3.69 10.12
N TYR A 513 33.69 2.37 10.26
CA TYR A 513 33.14 1.52 9.21
C TYR A 513 31.62 1.64 9.23
N GLY A 514 30.98 1.32 8.10
CA GLY A 514 29.53 1.38 8.02
C GLY A 514 29.01 2.80 7.78
N ARG A 515 27.71 2.98 7.92
CA ARG A 515 27.03 4.27 7.70
C ARG A 515 26.02 4.52 8.80
N ASP A 516 26.51 4.91 9.95
CA ASP A 516 25.69 4.96 11.17
C ASP A 516 25.14 6.35 11.42
N VAL A 517 23.98 6.38 12.08
CA VAL A 517 23.26 7.60 12.41
C VAL A 517 22.86 7.58 13.87
N ILE A 518 23.32 8.59 14.62
CA ILE A 518 22.85 8.90 15.97
C ILE A 518 21.74 9.95 15.85
N ALA A 519 20.50 9.53 16.11
CA ALA A 519 19.30 10.29 15.75
C ALA A 519 18.92 11.40 16.74
N ASP A 520 19.33 11.28 18.01
CA ASP A 520 18.81 12.10 19.12
C ASP A 520 19.87 12.62 20.10
N PHE A 521 21.13 12.72 19.66
CA PHE A 521 22.23 13.22 20.48
C PHE A 521 21.91 14.56 21.16
N THR A 522 21.85 14.56 22.49
CA THR A 522 21.56 15.70 23.34
C THR A 522 22.85 16.33 23.87
N GLN A 523 23.22 17.46 23.26
CA GLN A 523 24.41 18.23 23.65
C GLN A 523 24.43 18.58 25.15
N GLY A 524 25.57 18.37 25.81
CA GLY A 524 25.80 18.63 27.23
C GLY A 524 25.25 17.57 28.19
N ALA A 525 24.46 16.62 27.67
CA ALA A 525 23.98 15.46 28.41
C ALA A 525 24.71 14.20 27.94
N ASP A 526 24.69 13.96 26.62
CA ASP A 526 25.22 12.76 25.99
C ASP A 526 26.71 12.90 25.67
N LYS A 527 27.35 11.75 25.42
CA LYS A 527 28.77 11.62 25.13
C LYS A 527 29.02 10.81 23.88
N LEU A 528 29.94 11.30 23.06
CA LEU A 528 30.52 10.56 21.95
C LEU A 528 31.89 10.03 22.35
N ASP A 529 32.02 8.72 22.47
CA ASP A 529 33.28 8.05 22.82
C ASP A 529 34.07 7.73 21.55
N LEU A 530 35.10 8.54 21.29
CA LEU A 530 36.00 8.46 20.15
C LEU A 530 37.38 7.92 20.55
N SER A 531 37.54 7.52 21.81
CA SER A 531 38.84 7.18 22.38
C SER A 531 39.53 6.01 21.67
N ALA A 532 38.73 5.07 21.12
CA ALA A 532 39.22 3.93 20.35
C ALA A 532 39.84 4.32 19.00
N LEU A 533 39.42 5.44 18.40
CA LEU A 533 39.98 5.95 17.15
C LEU A 533 41.38 6.56 17.34
N GLY A 534 41.79 6.83 18.58
CA GLY A 534 43.03 7.53 18.92
C GLY A 534 42.89 9.06 18.91
N ILE A 535 41.69 9.60 18.65
CA ILE A 535 41.44 11.04 18.63
C ILE A 535 41.56 11.59 20.05
N SER A 536 42.51 12.49 20.26
CA SER A 536 42.84 13.04 21.58
C SER A 536 42.47 14.51 21.76
N SER A 537 42.03 15.18 20.69
CA SER A 537 41.66 16.60 20.71
C SER A 537 40.32 16.90 20.04
N LEU A 538 39.59 17.89 20.58
CA LEU A 538 38.38 18.45 19.92
C LEU A 538 38.71 19.08 18.56
N GLU A 539 39.96 19.52 18.38
CA GLU A 539 40.42 20.13 17.15
C GLU A 539 40.50 19.11 16.00
N THR A 540 41.02 17.91 16.25
CA THR A 540 40.98 16.80 15.29
C THR A 540 39.54 16.42 14.92
N VAL A 541 38.62 16.36 15.89
CA VAL A 541 37.18 16.16 15.60
C VAL A 541 36.66 17.22 14.64
N ARG A 542 37.01 18.51 14.83
CA ARG A 542 36.58 19.59 13.94
C ARG A 542 37.21 19.54 12.54
N TYR A 543 38.43 19.01 12.42
CA TYR A 543 39.05 18.79 11.11
C TYR A 543 38.44 17.60 10.36
N MET A 544 37.98 16.57 11.09
CA MET A 544 37.32 15.40 10.51
C MET A 544 35.82 15.60 10.25
N ALA A 545 35.17 16.46 11.04
CA ALA A 545 33.73 16.67 11.03
C ALA A 545 33.26 17.48 9.83
N GLU A 546 32.18 17.06 9.18
CA GLU A 546 31.51 17.82 8.14
C GLU A 546 30.13 18.27 8.57
N HIS A 547 29.74 19.47 8.12
CA HIS A 547 28.39 19.96 8.33
C HIS A 547 27.46 19.29 7.32
N VAL A 548 26.52 18.51 7.83
CA VAL A 548 25.51 17.79 7.04
C VAL A 548 24.12 18.21 7.51
N ARG A 549 23.08 17.77 6.80
CA ARG A 549 21.71 17.80 7.32
C ARG A 549 21.19 16.39 7.45
N VAL A 550 20.61 16.06 8.60
CA VAL A 550 20.02 14.77 8.91
C VAL A 550 18.54 14.99 9.19
N ALA A 551 17.64 14.46 8.36
CA ALA A 551 16.19 14.74 8.38
C ALA A 551 15.86 16.24 8.51
N GLY A 552 16.47 17.07 7.66
CA GLY A 552 16.30 18.53 7.65
C GLY A 552 16.95 19.31 8.80
N LYS A 553 17.40 18.64 9.88
CA LYS A 553 18.10 19.27 11.01
C LYS A 553 19.60 19.42 10.73
N ALA A 554 20.25 20.37 11.39
CA ALA A 554 21.71 20.50 11.32
C ALA A 554 22.36 19.25 11.93
N GLY A 555 23.38 18.72 11.27
CA GLY A 555 24.10 17.53 11.70
C GLY A 555 25.61 17.65 11.50
N MET A 556 26.32 16.73 12.13
CA MET A 556 27.76 16.51 12.00
C MET A 556 28.01 15.12 11.40
N MET A 557 28.96 14.98 10.49
CA MET A 557 29.44 13.69 9.99
C MET A 557 30.93 13.53 10.27
N LEU A 558 31.33 12.47 10.95
CA LEU A 558 32.72 12.06 11.11
C LEU A 558 33.07 11.02 10.04
N ARG A 559 34.11 11.29 9.22
CA ARG A 559 34.57 10.39 8.16
C ARG A 559 35.85 9.68 8.54
N GLY A 560 35.93 8.38 8.22
CA GLY A 560 37.14 7.57 8.40
C GLY A 560 38.17 7.67 7.27
N GLY A 561 37.87 8.40 6.19
CA GLY A 561 38.78 8.58 5.06
C GLY A 561 38.26 9.51 3.95
N ALA A 562 39.02 9.57 2.86
CA ALA A 562 38.81 10.46 1.71
C ALA A 562 37.69 10.02 0.75
N THR A 563 37.23 8.76 0.81
CA THR A 563 36.10 8.26 0.02
C THR A 563 35.01 7.67 0.92
N PHE A 564 33.77 7.65 0.44
CA PHE A 564 32.62 7.14 1.20
C PHE A 564 32.68 5.62 1.47
N ASP A 565 33.50 4.88 0.71
CA ASP A 565 33.68 3.43 0.86
C ASP A 565 34.43 3.05 2.16
N VAL A 566 34.94 4.04 2.89
CA VAL A 566 35.69 3.86 4.14
C VAL A 566 34.78 3.89 5.38
N GLY A 567 33.54 4.39 5.23
CA GLY A 567 32.52 4.50 6.28
C GLY A 567 32.47 5.84 7.01
N ALA A 568 31.37 6.07 7.74
CA ALA A 568 31.11 7.32 8.45
C ALA A 568 30.01 7.22 9.51
N VAL A 569 30.07 8.12 10.49
CA VAL A 569 29.03 8.28 11.53
C VAL A 569 28.45 9.69 11.46
N ALA A 570 27.13 9.79 11.33
CA ALA A 570 26.40 11.05 11.36
C ALA A 570 25.64 11.24 12.67
N LEU A 571 25.58 12.48 13.15
CA LEU A 571 24.86 12.85 14.36
C LEU A 571 23.99 14.07 14.10
N VAL A 572 22.77 14.09 14.64
CA VAL A 572 21.86 15.25 14.60
C VAL A 572 22.28 16.30 15.64
N VAL A 573 23.40 17.00 15.38
CA VAL A 573 23.94 18.04 16.27
C VAL A 573 24.51 19.22 15.48
N ASP A 574 24.46 20.41 16.05
CA ASP A 574 25.18 21.58 15.54
C ASP A 574 26.69 21.46 15.89
N PRO A 575 27.57 21.21 14.90
CA PRO A 575 28.99 20.93 15.17
C PRO A 575 29.70 22.11 15.85
N ALA A 576 29.21 23.34 15.62
CA ALA A 576 29.79 24.55 16.21
C ALA A 576 29.56 24.63 17.74
N LYS A 577 28.57 23.90 18.25
CA LYS A 577 28.23 23.91 19.67
C LYS A 577 28.92 22.80 20.46
N LEU A 578 29.45 21.76 19.81
CA LEU A 578 30.19 20.69 20.48
C LEU A 578 31.41 21.22 21.24
N THR A 579 31.56 20.72 22.46
CA THR A 579 32.64 21.03 23.38
C THR A 579 33.39 19.77 23.76
N ALA A 580 34.56 19.91 24.40
CA ALA A 580 35.31 18.77 24.90
C ALA A 580 34.55 17.98 26.00
N ALA A 581 33.51 18.54 26.62
CA ALA A 581 32.70 17.84 27.62
C ALA A 581 31.73 16.82 27.00
N ASP A 582 31.40 17.00 25.72
CA ASP A 582 30.51 16.12 24.94
C ASP A 582 31.26 14.90 24.38
N LEU A 583 32.58 14.81 24.60
CA LEU A 583 33.46 13.80 24.00
C LEU A 583 34.19 12.99 25.07
N ILE A 584 34.40 11.70 24.81
CA ILE A 584 35.40 10.88 25.49
C ILE A 584 36.55 10.69 24.50
N LEU A 585 37.69 11.34 24.80
CA LEU A 585 38.86 11.40 23.93
C LEU A 585 39.96 10.43 24.39
N ALA A 586 40.83 10.05 23.47
CA ALA A 586 41.93 9.14 23.71
C ALA A 586 42.95 9.75 24.69
N THR A 587 43.48 8.89 25.58
CA THR A 587 44.52 9.25 26.54
C THR A 587 45.83 8.49 26.26
N GLN A 588 46.04 8.05 25.02
CA GLN A 588 47.19 7.22 24.65
C GLN A 588 48.48 8.03 24.66
N THR A 589 49.42 7.69 25.55
CA THR A 589 50.72 8.37 25.68
C THR A 589 51.90 7.53 25.20
N THR A 590 51.64 6.45 24.44
CA THR A 590 52.67 5.58 23.87
C THR A 590 52.85 5.86 22.39
N PRO A 591 54.09 6.08 21.90
CA PRO A 591 54.36 6.30 20.48
C PRO A 591 53.82 5.17 19.59
N VAL A 592 53.19 5.52 18.49
CA VAL A 592 52.72 4.62 17.44
C VAL A 592 53.42 4.89 16.12
N THR A 593 53.52 3.86 15.29
CA THR A 593 53.91 3.98 13.88
C THR A 593 52.79 3.44 13.02
N ARG A 594 52.18 4.30 12.19
CA ARG A 594 51.02 3.94 11.35
C ARG A 594 51.24 4.33 9.90
N GLU A 595 50.81 3.47 8.99
CA GLU A 595 50.83 3.74 7.55
C GLU A 595 49.39 3.72 7.01
N ALA A 596 49.03 4.66 6.13
CA ALA A 596 47.69 4.77 5.57
C ALA A 596 47.36 3.58 4.67
N MET A 597 46.20 2.95 4.88
CA MET A 597 45.64 1.95 3.97
C MET A 597 44.68 2.61 2.99
N GLY A 598 45.13 2.83 1.75
CA GLY A 598 44.33 3.50 0.72
C GLY A 598 44.09 4.98 1.06
N SER A 599 42.83 5.35 1.22
CA SER A 599 42.38 6.74 1.43
C SER A 599 41.98 7.05 2.88
N GLN A 600 42.28 6.15 3.82
CA GLN A 600 41.94 6.30 5.24
C GLN A 600 42.69 7.44 5.94
N ASP A 601 42.06 7.99 6.97
CA ASP A 601 42.71 8.91 7.89
C ASP A 601 43.64 8.15 8.83
N VAL A 602 44.78 8.77 9.18
CA VAL A 602 45.74 8.19 10.12
C VAL A 602 45.88 9.10 11.33
N ILE A 603 45.66 8.55 12.52
CA ILE A 603 45.65 9.29 13.78
C ILE A 603 46.73 8.72 14.71
N GLY A 604 47.55 9.60 15.28
CA GLY A 604 48.65 9.30 16.21
C GLY A 604 48.16 9.08 17.64
N GLY A 605 47.98 10.17 18.40
CA GLY A 605 47.62 10.14 19.81
C GLY A 605 48.24 11.31 20.60
N LEU A 606 48.60 11.09 21.87
CA LEU A 606 49.26 12.12 22.71
C LEU A 606 50.80 11.91 22.84
N ALA A 607 51.38 11.03 22.03
CA ALA A 607 52.80 10.70 22.06
C ALA A 607 53.51 11.19 20.80
N GLY A 608 54.84 11.23 20.80
CA GLY A 608 55.58 11.53 19.56
C GLY A 608 55.51 10.36 18.58
N ASP A 609 54.60 10.44 17.62
CA ASP A 609 54.20 9.39 16.70
C ASP A 609 54.89 9.49 15.34
N THR A 610 54.84 8.41 14.55
CA THR A 610 55.35 8.39 13.18
C THR A 610 54.25 7.95 12.22
N LEU A 611 53.71 8.88 11.46
CA LEU A 611 52.58 8.66 10.57
C LEU A 611 53.02 8.80 9.10
N ARG A 612 52.60 7.86 8.26
CA ARG A 612 52.99 7.82 6.85
C ARG A 612 51.79 7.57 5.93
N GLY A 613 51.59 8.44 4.94
CA GLY A 613 50.62 8.24 3.87
C GLY A 613 51.16 7.34 2.75
N ASN A 614 50.45 7.29 1.63
CA ASN A 614 50.79 6.47 0.49
C ASN A 614 50.85 7.29 -0.82
N ALA A 615 50.17 6.86 -1.89
CA ALA A 615 50.15 7.57 -3.17
C ALA A 615 48.80 8.30 -3.42
N ASN A 616 47.86 8.17 -2.50
CA ASN A 616 46.56 8.85 -2.51
C ASN A 616 46.63 10.10 -1.64
N ALA A 617 45.73 11.05 -1.86
CA ALA A 617 45.53 12.18 -0.95
C ALA A 617 45.05 11.70 0.43
N ASN A 618 45.95 11.72 1.42
CA ASN A 618 45.74 11.25 2.79
C ASN A 618 45.58 12.42 3.78
N ARG A 619 44.93 12.15 4.92
CA ARG A 619 44.89 13.05 6.08
C ARG A 619 45.60 12.38 7.25
N LEU A 620 46.63 13.04 7.78
CA LEU A 620 47.44 12.55 8.89
C LEU A 620 47.31 13.51 10.07
N PHE A 621 46.92 12.99 11.24
CA PHE A 621 46.71 13.75 12.46
C PHE A 621 47.68 13.26 13.55
N GLY A 622 48.71 14.05 13.85
CA GLY A 622 49.67 13.80 14.93
C GLY A 622 49.02 13.93 16.32
N ASP A 623 48.18 14.96 16.46
CA ASP A 623 47.39 15.29 17.65
C ASP A 623 48.25 15.91 18.78
N GLY A 624 48.88 15.14 19.66
CA GLY A 624 49.76 15.69 20.68
C GLY A 624 51.05 14.89 20.81
N GLY A 625 52.15 15.55 21.15
CA GLY A 625 53.48 14.95 21.12
C GLY A 625 54.35 15.59 20.04
N ASP A 626 55.60 15.13 19.93
CA ASP A 626 56.50 15.59 18.86
C ASP A 626 56.45 14.58 17.70
N ASP A 627 55.59 14.83 16.73
CA ASP A 627 55.24 13.89 15.68
C ASP A 627 56.14 13.97 14.45
N THR A 628 56.22 12.86 13.71
CA THR A 628 56.84 12.79 12.38
C THR A 628 55.80 12.36 11.34
N LEU A 629 55.45 13.26 10.43
CA LEU A 629 54.43 13.07 9.40
C LEU A 629 55.09 12.97 8.02
N THR A 630 54.75 11.95 7.24
CA THR A 630 55.22 11.79 5.85
C THR A 630 54.02 11.56 4.95
N GLY A 631 53.62 12.55 4.14
CA GLY A 631 52.47 12.42 3.23
C GLY A 631 52.68 11.32 2.20
N GLY A 632 53.81 11.36 1.49
CA GLY A 632 54.09 10.42 0.41
C GLY A 632 53.86 11.09 -0.93
N ALA A 633 53.15 10.44 -1.84
CA ALA A 633 52.72 11.02 -3.10
C ALA A 633 51.23 11.33 -3.06
N GLY A 634 50.78 12.33 -3.81
CA GLY A 634 49.40 12.84 -3.72
C GLY A 634 49.37 14.22 -3.07
N ASP A 635 48.17 14.79 -2.96
CA ASP A 635 47.99 16.10 -2.31
C ASP A 635 47.49 15.85 -0.87
N ASP A 636 48.41 15.77 0.09
CA ASP A 636 48.12 15.35 1.45
C ASP A 636 47.77 16.51 2.39
N ARG A 637 47.09 16.19 3.49
CA ARG A 637 46.87 17.12 4.61
C ARG A 637 47.52 16.58 5.87
N LEU A 638 48.49 17.31 6.40
CA LEU A 638 49.27 16.91 7.57
C LEU A 638 48.98 17.89 8.72
N TYR A 639 48.42 17.36 9.80
CA TYR A 639 48.09 18.11 11.00
C TYR A 639 49.04 17.65 12.10
N GLY A 640 50.00 18.49 12.52
CA GLY A 640 50.95 18.17 13.59
C GLY A 640 50.22 18.15 14.93
N GLY A 641 49.66 19.29 15.30
CA GLY A 641 48.85 19.41 16.51
C GLY A 641 49.64 20.11 17.60
N SER A 642 49.74 19.51 18.79
CA SER A 642 50.42 20.10 19.94
C SER A 642 51.78 19.45 20.20
N GLY A 643 52.85 20.20 20.02
CA GLY A 643 54.22 19.72 20.26
C GLY A 643 55.18 20.36 19.27
N THR A 644 56.27 19.68 18.94
CA THR A 644 57.23 20.09 17.91
C THR A 644 57.29 19.07 16.78
N ASP A 645 56.42 19.26 15.81
CA ASP A 645 56.12 18.30 14.76
C ASP A 645 57.01 18.49 13.54
N THR A 646 57.28 17.40 12.85
CA THR A 646 58.15 17.35 11.67
C THR A 646 57.45 16.70 10.48
N ALA A 647 57.23 17.45 9.41
CA ALA A 647 56.85 16.89 8.12
C ALA A 647 58.10 16.53 7.30
N ASN A 648 58.14 15.31 6.77
CA ASN A 648 59.30 14.77 6.06
C ASN A 648 59.02 14.63 4.56
N PHE A 649 59.91 15.16 3.72
CA PHE A 649 59.80 15.20 2.27
C PHE A 649 60.96 14.45 1.61
N SER A 650 60.69 13.81 0.48
CA SER A 650 61.64 12.87 -0.13
C SER A 650 62.72 13.52 -1.00
N GLY A 651 62.59 14.80 -1.34
CA GLY A 651 63.49 15.54 -2.22
C GLY A 651 64.37 16.59 -1.50
N LEU A 652 65.10 17.39 -2.30
CA LEU A 652 65.91 18.52 -1.81
C LEU A 652 65.03 19.77 -1.68
N TYR A 653 65.31 20.66 -0.73
CA TYR A 653 64.50 21.88 -0.52
C TYR A 653 64.28 22.73 -1.80
N ALA A 654 65.30 22.80 -2.67
CA ALA A 654 65.23 23.55 -3.92
C ALA A 654 64.14 23.03 -4.90
N ASP A 655 63.72 21.78 -4.76
CA ASP A 655 62.71 21.13 -5.61
C ASP A 655 61.28 21.49 -5.21
N TYR A 656 61.10 22.15 -4.06
CA TYR A 656 59.81 22.53 -3.51
C TYR A 656 59.58 24.04 -3.55
N GLU A 657 58.30 24.41 -3.54
CA GLU A 657 57.80 25.74 -3.24
C GLU A 657 57.08 25.67 -1.89
N VAL A 658 57.57 26.44 -0.92
CA VAL A 658 56.99 26.50 0.44
C VAL A 658 56.38 27.87 0.65
N THR A 659 55.10 27.90 0.98
CA THR A 659 54.35 29.13 1.28
C THR A 659 53.57 28.94 2.57
N THR A 660 53.33 30.01 3.32
CA THR A 660 52.50 29.94 4.54
C THR A 660 51.52 31.10 4.54
N ILE A 661 50.24 30.79 4.62
CA ILE A 661 49.14 31.76 4.60
C ILE A 661 48.16 31.36 5.70
N ASN A 662 47.85 32.27 6.62
CA ASN A 662 46.92 32.02 7.74
C ASN A 662 47.23 30.75 8.55
N GLY A 663 48.51 30.46 8.79
CA GLY A 663 48.92 29.27 9.54
C GLY A 663 48.89 27.95 8.76
N ILE A 664 48.51 27.98 7.48
CA ILE A 664 48.57 26.82 6.58
C ILE A 664 49.86 26.93 5.77
N THR A 665 50.76 25.98 5.96
CA THR A 665 51.99 25.85 5.15
C THR A 665 51.70 24.93 3.96
N THR A 666 51.77 25.45 2.74
CA THR A 666 51.67 24.64 1.52
C THR A 666 53.08 24.31 1.03
N VAL A 667 53.39 23.01 0.91
CA VAL A 667 54.65 22.50 0.37
C VAL A 667 54.34 21.80 -0.95
N ARG A 668 54.72 22.42 -2.06
CA ARG A 668 54.46 21.89 -3.40
C ARG A 668 55.73 21.43 -4.06
N HIS A 669 55.81 20.17 -4.47
CA HIS A 669 56.90 19.72 -5.32
C HIS A 669 56.75 20.29 -6.73
N LYS A 670 57.79 20.94 -7.27
CA LYS A 670 57.72 21.62 -8.57
C LYS A 670 57.52 20.68 -9.77
N THR A 671 58.03 19.44 -9.69
CA THR A 671 58.10 18.49 -10.81
C THR A 671 58.06 17.01 -10.39
N GLY A 672 57.89 16.69 -9.10
CA GLY A 672 58.13 15.35 -8.54
C GLY A 672 56.90 14.70 -7.90
N SER A 673 57.13 13.57 -7.23
CA SER A 673 56.12 12.61 -6.77
C SER A 673 55.31 13.07 -5.57
N ASP A 674 55.86 13.95 -4.73
CA ASP A 674 55.28 14.27 -3.41
C ASP A 674 54.09 15.24 -3.46
N GLY A 675 53.63 15.61 -4.67
CA GLY A 675 52.42 16.43 -4.84
C GLY A 675 52.42 17.80 -4.14
N THR A 676 51.24 18.23 -3.70
CA THR A 676 50.97 19.51 -3.04
C THR A 676 50.37 19.27 -1.65
N ASP A 677 51.21 19.37 -0.62
CA ASP A 677 50.79 19.08 0.74
C ASP A 677 50.40 20.34 1.49
N LEU A 678 49.35 20.23 2.32
CA LEU A 678 48.86 21.27 3.21
C LEU A 678 49.14 20.88 4.65
N LEU A 679 49.94 21.70 5.34
CA LEU A 679 50.41 21.45 6.68
C LEU A 679 49.83 22.47 7.65
N VAL A 680 49.35 22.00 8.80
CA VAL A 680 48.84 22.86 9.89
C VAL A 680 49.40 22.38 11.22
N GLY A 681 49.87 23.31 12.03
CA GLY A 681 50.49 22.99 13.32
C GLY A 681 51.75 22.13 13.19
N VAL A 682 52.55 22.34 12.12
CA VAL A 682 53.84 21.67 11.94
C VAL A 682 54.94 22.71 12.00
N GLU A 683 55.94 22.51 12.87
CA GLU A 683 57.02 23.48 13.13
C GLU A 683 58.23 23.25 12.22
N ARG A 684 58.48 22.00 11.79
CA ARG A 684 59.70 21.60 11.07
C ARG A 684 59.38 20.89 9.76
N LEU A 685 60.03 21.33 8.68
CA LEU A 685 60.00 20.69 7.37
C LEU A 685 61.37 20.05 7.11
N ALA A 686 61.45 18.73 7.11
CA ALA A 686 62.66 17.98 6.84
C ALA A 686 62.74 17.59 5.35
N PHE A 687 63.81 18.01 4.69
CA PHE A 687 64.18 17.64 3.32
C PHE A 687 65.48 16.84 3.36
N LEU A 688 65.87 16.21 2.24
CA LEU A 688 67.10 15.40 2.18
C LEU A 688 68.38 16.17 2.52
N ASP A 689 68.42 17.48 2.25
CA ASP A 689 69.60 18.33 2.42
C ASP A 689 69.56 19.24 3.66
N GLN A 690 68.37 19.52 4.21
CA GLN A 690 68.20 20.46 5.34
C GLN A 690 66.84 20.35 6.03
N THR A 691 66.74 20.91 7.23
CA THR A 691 65.46 21.12 7.93
C THR A 691 65.17 22.61 8.01
N VAL A 692 63.94 23.00 7.65
CA VAL A 692 63.47 24.38 7.67
C VAL A 692 62.41 24.52 8.75
N ASN A 693 62.56 25.53 9.62
CA ASN A 693 61.53 25.84 10.61
C ASN A 693 60.50 26.79 10.01
N VAL A 694 59.23 26.52 10.27
CA VAL A 694 58.10 27.39 9.92
C VAL A 694 57.42 27.87 11.21
N ALA A 695 56.77 29.04 11.15
CA ALA A 695 56.01 29.55 12.28
C ALA A 695 54.59 28.95 12.22
N PRO A 696 54.21 28.07 13.15
CA PRO A 696 52.86 27.50 13.18
C PRO A 696 51.88 28.55 13.68
N ALA A 697 50.67 28.53 13.13
CA ALA A 697 49.54 29.28 13.65
C ALA A 697 48.27 28.46 13.43
N GLU A 698 47.26 28.67 14.27
CA GLU A 698 45.96 28.01 14.12
C GLU A 698 45.29 28.46 12.81
N ALA A 699 44.95 27.50 11.96
CA ALA A 699 44.38 27.76 10.64
C ALA A 699 42.86 27.97 10.69
N PRO A 700 42.29 28.92 9.93
CA PRO A 700 40.86 28.98 9.72
C PRO A 700 40.41 27.84 8.79
N PHE A 701 39.32 27.16 9.14
CA PHE A 701 38.61 26.24 8.24
C PHE A 701 37.30 26.85 7.73
N LEU A 702 36.89 26.44 6.53
CA LEU A 702 35.66 26.86 5.86
C LEU A 702 34.48 25.98 6.24
N THR A 703 33.31 26.61 6.36
CA THR A 703 32.00 25.98 6.41
C THR A 703 31.08 26.67 5.40
N MET A 704 30.07 25.96 4.91
CA MET A 704 29.14 26.49 3.91
C MET A 704 27.72 26.06 4.26
N SER A 705 26.77 26.99 4.16
CA SER A 705 25.34 26.73 4.33
C SER A 705 24.52 27.39 3.21
N GLY A 706 23.46 26.74 2.75
CA GLY A 706 22.47 27.34 1.86
C GLY A 706 21.21 27.79 2.60
N SER A 707 20.60 28.88 2.15
CA SER A 707 19.33 29.41 2.65
C SER A 707 18.13 28.92 1.83
N TYR A 708 16.93 29.38 2.22
CA TYR A 708 15.73 29.34 1.39
C TYR A 708 15.44 30.76 0.87
N GLY A 709 15.14 30.89 -0.43
CA GLY A 709 14.64 32.11 -1.07
C GLY A 709 13.17 31.95 -1.49
N ILE A 710 12.40 33.04 -1.57
CA ILE A 710 10.96 33.04 -1.90
C ILE A 710 10.71 34.02 -3.05
N GLU A 711 10.30 33.53 -4.22
CA GLU A 711 9.71 34.33 -5.32
C GLU A 711 8.61 35.23 -4.73
N GLY A 712 8.47 36.47 -5.18
CA GLY A 712 7.81 37.53 -4.38
C GLY A 712 6.63 38.21 -5.08
N ASP A 713 5.86 37.46 -5.86
CA ASP A 713 4.89 38.01 -6.80
C ASP A 713 3.40 37.80 -6.39
N ARG A 714 3.12 37.18 -5.24
CA ARG A 714 1.73 36.94 -4.76
C ARG A 714 0.96 38.15 -4.22
N GLY A 715 -0.32 38.23 -4.61
CA GLY A 715 -1.38 39.00 -3.94
C GLY A 715 -2.03 38.23 -2.76
N VAL A 716 -2.73 38.96 -1.87
CA VAL A 716 -3.35 38.40 -0.65
C VAL A 716 -4.55 37.50 -0.97
N TYR A 717 -4.57 36.27 -0.47
CA TYR A 717 -5.77 35.43 -0.44
C TYR A 717 -5.93 34.68 0.90
N MET A 718 -7.18 34.29 1.18
CA MET A 718 -7.57 33.52 2.36
C MET A 718 -7.37 32.03 2.09
N VAL A 719 -6.71 31.32 2.99
CA VAL A 719 -6.64 29.85 2.96
C VAL A 719 -7.88 29.33 3.65
N VAL A 720 -8.73 28.62 2.90
CA VAL A 720 -9.97 28.02 3.41
C VAL A 720 -9.82 26.50 3.40
N VAL A 721 -9.85 25.89 4.59
CA VAL A 721 -9.85 24.42 4.77
C VAL A 721 -11.14 24.07 5.48
N GLU A 722 -11.89 23.12 4.92
CA GLU A 722 -13.17 22.64 5.49
C GLU A 722 -14.16 23.78 5.80
N GLY A 723 -14.29 24.75 4.89
CA GLY A 723 -15.18 25.90 5.03
C GLY A 723 -14.74 26.96 6.04
N LYS A 724 -13.58 26.79 6.69
CA LYS A 724 -13.02 27.76 7.64
C LYS A 724 -11.80 28.44 7.08
N ILE A 725 -11.72 29.76 7.29
CA ILE A 725 -10.50 30.53 7.00
C ILE A 725 -9.46 30.16 8.07
N GLU A 726 -8.48 29.33 7.70
CA GLU A 726 -7.38 28.92 8.59
C GLU A 726 -6.22 29.92 8.58
N GLY A 727 -6.15 30.79 7.58
CA GLY A 727 -5.15 31.83 7.50
C GLY A 727 -5.38 32.81 6.36
N SER A 728 -4.59 33.88 6.34
CA SER A 728 -4.45 34.79 5.20
C SER A 728 -2.98 34.88 4.85
N VAL A 729 -2.60 34.68 3.58
CA VAL A 729 -1.23 34.98 3.14
C VAL A 729 -1.12 36.50 2.97
N GLN A 730 -0.58 37.18 3.98
CA GLN A 730 -0.40 38.63 3.93
C GLN A 730 0.80 39.03 3.08
N GLY A 731 0.51 39.64 1.93
CA GLY A 731 1.27 40.75 1.33
C GLY A 731 2.51 40.34 0.55
N ARG A 732 2.69 41.00 -0.60
CA ARG A 732 3.89 41.02 -1.45
C ARG A 732 5.16 40.85 -0.61
N VAL A 733 5.69 39.62 -0.55
CA VAL A 733 7.00 39.36 0.02
C VAL A 733 8.01 39.92 -0.98
N VAL A 734 8.94 40.74 -0.51
CA VAL A 734 10.05 41.20 -1.36
C VAL A 734 10.85 39.95 -1.72
N ASN A 735 11.11 39.68 -3.01
CA ASN A 735 11.96 38.57 -3.45
C ASN A 735 13.17 38.43 -2.53
N THR A 736 13.36 37.24 -1.95
CA THR A 736 14.54 36.95 -1.12
C THR A 736 15.50 36.09 -1.90
N ASP A 737 16.74 36.57 -2.07
CA ASP A 737 17.80 35.81 -2.75
C ASP A 737 17.97 34.42 -2.10
N ALA A 738 18.25 33.41 -2.93
CA ALA A 738 18.94 32.22 -2.43
C ALA A 738 20.38 32.62 -2.05
N VAL A 739 20.78 32.37 -0.81
CA VAL A 739 22.07 32.78 -0.27
C VAL A 739 22.86 31.56 0.14
N PHE A 740 24.07 31.45 -0.40
CA PHE A 740 25.11 30.59 0.15
C PHE A 740 25.97 31.42 1.08
N THR A 741 25.99 31.09 2.36
CA THR A 741 26.86 31.73 3.34
C THR A 741 28.09 30.86 3.54
N ILE A 742 29.26 31.41 3.22
CA ILE A 742 30.56 30.78 3.41
C ILE A 742 31.18 31.39 4.66
N ASN A 743 31.39 30.61 5.71
CA ASN A 743 31.91 31.07 6.99
C ASN A 743 33.29 30.49 7.27
N LEU A 744 34.13 31.27 7.94
CA LEU A 744 35.37 30.85 8.56
C LEU A 744 35.11 30.62 10.05
N SER A 745 35.71 29.56 10.58
CA SER A 745 35.72 29.26 12.03
C SER A 745 36.34 30.37 12.89
N ARG A 746 37.19 31.20 12.29
CA ARG A 746 37.85 32.35 12.92
C ARG A 746 38.21 33.39 11.87
N ALA A 747 38.43 34.63 12.28
CA ALA A 747 38.90 35.67 11.37
C ALA A 747 40.31 35.36 10.87
N ALA A 748 40.50 35.42 9.55
CA ALA A 748 41.80 35.20 8.92
C ALA A 748 42.68 36.47 8.99
N THR A 749 44.01 36.30 9.13
CA THR A 749 44.99 37.39 9.15
C THR A 749 45.36 37.91 7.75
N GLU A 750 45.21 37.05 6.75
CA GLU A 750 45.42 37.28 5.32
C GLU A 750 44.17 36.84 4.55
N ALA A 751 44.02 37.31 3.31
CA ALA A 751 42.82 37.06 2.52
C ALA A 751 42.66 35.56 2.19
N VAL A 752 41.45 35.03 2.37
CA VAL A 752 41.09 33.66 1.94
C VAL A 752 40.42 33.76 0.58
N THR A 753 40.91 33.01 -0.41
CA THR A 753 40.33 32.99 -1.77
C THR A 753 39.82 31.60 -2.13
N PHE A 754 38.72 31.52 -2.87
CA PHE A 754 38.16 30.26 -3.35
C PHE A 754 37.35 30.45 -4.62
N ASP A 755 37.16 29.40 -5.40
CA ASP A 755 36.22 29.38 -6.52
C ASP A 755 34.88 28.84 -6.06
N PHE A 756 33.79 29.47 -6.49
CA PHE A 756 32.44 28.98 -6.28
C PHE A 756 31.76 28.74 -7.62
N SER A 757 31.18 27.56 -7.80
CA SER A 757 30.33 27.19 -8.93
C SER A 757 28.96 26.72 -8.46
N HIS A 758 27.98 26.74 -9.35
CA HIS A 758 26.63 26.22 -9.07
C HIS A 758 26.06 25.42 -10.25
N ALA A 759 25.22 24.44 -9.95
CA ALA A 759 24.46 23.66 -10.93
C ALA A 759 22.95 23.74 -10.63
N THR A 760 22.11 23.73 -11.67
CA THR A 760 20.65 23.64 -11.56
C THR A 760 20.10 22.44 -12.33
N SER A 761 18.98 21.90 -11.89
CA SER A 761 18.22 20.86 -12.62
C SER A 761 17.47 21.39 -13.86
N THR A 762 17.35 22.71 -14.09
CA THR A 762 17.05 23.35 -15.39
C THR A 762 17.04 24.89 -15.24
N GLY A 763 17.39 25.65 -16.29
CA GLY A 763 17.05 27.08 -16.40
C GLY A 763 18.09 28.14 -15.99
N PHE A 764 19.14 27.83 -15.23
CA PHE A 764 20.16 28.83 -14.82
C PHE A 764 21.50 28.66 -15.56
N GLN A 765 22.18 29.77 -15.86
CA GLN A 765 23.50 29.76 -16.50
C GLN A 765 24.56 29.25 -15.51
N ILE A 766 25.23 28.14 -15.84
CA ILE A 766 26.34 27.60 -15.04
C ILE A 766 27.54 28.56 -15.13
N GLY A 767 28.09 28.97 -13.99
CA GLY A 767 29.29 29.80 -13.93
C GLY A 767 30.15 29.51 -12.70
N THR A 768 31.47 29.62 -12.87
CA THR A 768 32.46 29.59 -11.78
C THR A 768 33.01 31.00 -11.58
N ARG A 769 33.06 31.48 -10.34
CA ARG A 769 33.67 32.78 -9.98
C ARG A 769 34.54 32.64 -8.74
N SER A 770 35.64 33.39 -8.71
CA SER A 770 36.49 33.47 -7.52
C SER A 770 35.96 34.51 -6.54
N TYR A 771 35.94 34.14 -5.26
CA TYR A 771 35.53 34.97 -4.13
C TYR A 771 36.70 35.15 -3.16
N THR A 772 36.62 36.20 -2.33
CA THR A 772 37.64 36.52 -1.33
C THR A 772 36.97 36.92 -0.02
N ILE A 773 37.37 36.29 1.08
CA ILE A 773 37.08 36.76 2.44
C ILE A 773 38.27 37.62 2.86
N ALA A 774 38.03 38.92 3.05
CA ALA A 774 39.09 39.86 3.36
C ALA A 774 39.67 39.60 4.77
N PRO A 775 40.93 40.00 5.05
CA PRO A 775 41.50 39.92 6.38
C PRO A 775 40.58 40.52 7.45
N GLY A 776 40.40 39.81 8.57
CA GLY A 776 39.52 40.23 9.66
C GLY A 776 38.04 39.92 9.47
N GLN A 777 37.59 39.49 8.29
CA GLN A 777 36.21 39.01 8.09
C GLN A 777 36.10 37.51 8.41
N THR A 778 34.89 37.08 8.80
CA THR A 778 34.59 35.68 9.14
C THR A 778 33.60 35.04 8.18
N SER A 779 33.05 35.77 7.21
CA SER A 779 32.12 35.20 6.24
C SER A 779 32.00 36.02 4.98
N VAL A 780 31.49 35.39 3.93
CA VAL A 780 31.00 36.03 2.72
C VAL A 780 29.68 35.38 2.31
N GLU A 781 28.74 36.21 1.86
CA GLU A 781 27.47 35.75 1.30
C GLU A 781 27.52 35.81 -0.21
N ILE A 782 27.19 34.69 -0.85
CA ILE A 782 27.04 34.57 -2.28
C ILE A 782 25.54 34.52 -2.56
N ARG A 783 25.04 35.63 -3.10
CA ARG A 783 23.63 35.84 -3.37
C ARG A 783 23.33 35.47 -4.81
N PHE A 784 22.31 34.65 -5.00
CA PHE A 784 21.74 34.31 -6.29
C PHE A 784 20.41 35.03 -6.42
N PRO A 785 20.43 36.30 -6.87
CA PRO A 785 19.20 37.00 -7.20
C PRO A 785 18.56 36.28 -8.38
N TYR A 786 17.27 36.00 -8.28
CA TYR A 786 16.45 35.57 -9.40
C TYR A 786 15.41 36.65 -9.65
N ALA A 787 15.10 36.88 -10.93
CA ALA A 787 13.96 37.70 -11.27
C ALA A 787 12.72 36.87 -10.94
N GLY A 788 11.78 37.47 -10.21
CA GLY A 788 10.43 36.90 -10.14
C GLY A 788 9.96 36.65 -11.56
N ASN A 789 9.59 35.41 -11.82
CA ASN A 789 9.01 34.99 -13.06
C ASN A 789 7.49 34.86 -12.88
N THR A 790 6.77 34.32 -13.85
CA THR A 790 5.33 34.06 -13.68
C THR A 790 5.01 32.64 -14.15
N THR A 791 6.02 31.78 -14.15
CA THR A 791 6.00 30.46 -14.75
C THR A 791 5.85 29.46 -13.62
N VAL A 792 4.71 28.78 -13.58
CA VAL A 792 4.43 27.74 -12.61
C VAL A 792 5.47 26.62 -12.81
N SER A 793 6.41 26.46 -11.88
CA SER A 793 7.41 25.38 -11.85
C SER A 793 7.47 24.77 -10.46
N THR A 794 8.08 23.59 -10.33
CA THR A 794 8.50 23.05 -9.04
C THR A 794 9.59 23.94 -8.41
N ASP A 795 9.80 23.80 -7.10
CA ASP A 795 10.89 24.45 -6.38
C ASP A 795 12.24 24.18 -7.04
N TYR A 796 13.10 25.20 -7.08
CA TYR A 796 14.43 25.08 -7.65
C TYR A 796 15.44 24.72 -6.56
N THR A 797 16.18 23.63 -6.76
CA THR A 797 17.35 23.31 -5.93
C THR A 797 18.62 23.78 -6.61
N LEU A 798 19.36 24.69 -5.97
CA LEU A 798 20.71 25.08 -6.36
C LEU A 798 21.74 24.26 -5.57
N ILE A 799 22.69 23.65 -6.27
CA ILE A 799 23.86 23.03 -5.64
C ILE A 799 25.04 23.98 -5.77
N GLY A 800 25.50 24.53 -4.65
CA GLY A 800 26.71 25.36 -4.57
C GLY A 800 27.95 24.50 -4.31
N THR A 801 29.03 24.76 -5.02
CA THR A 801 30.31 24.05 -4.91
C THR A 801 31.44 25.04 -4.69
N VAL A 802 32.21 24.87 -3.61
CA VAL A 802 33.44 25.62 -3.32
C VAL A 802 34.64 24.76 -3.68
N SER A 803 35.61 25.30 -4.42
CA SER A 803 36.87 24.64 -4.79
C SER A 803 38.04 25.62 -4.84
N ASN A 804 39.26 25.13 -5.14
CA ASN A 804 40.47 25.96 -5.30
C ASN A 804 40.75 26.92 -4.13
N VAL A 805 40.47 26.47 -2.91
CA VAL A 805 40.61 27.25 -1.68
C VAL A 805 42.08 27.55 -1.38
N ARG A 806 42.39 28.79 -0.99
CA ARG A 806 43.69 29.20 -0.47
C ARG A 806 43.55 30.05 0.79
N GLY A 807 44.39 29.77 1.78
CA GLY A 807 44.41 30.50 3.05
C GLY A 807 43.37 30.04 4.08
N ALA A 808 42.61 28.98 3.79
CA ALA A 808 41.75 28.28 4.74
C ALA A 808 41.71 26.77 4.44
N LEU A 809 41.42 25.97 5.47
CA LEU A 809 41.26 24.54 5.34
C LEU A 809 39.87 24.18 4.81
N VAL A 810 39.83 23.12 3.99
CA VAL A 810 38.61 22.40 3.61
C VAL A 810 38.69 21.01 4.23
N GLN A 811 37.61 20.61 4.90
CA GLN A 811 37.52 19.37 5.67
C GLN A 811 37.61 18.12 4.77
N THR A 812 37.15 18.22 3.52
CA THR A 812 37.28 17.16 2.52
C THR A 812 38.71 17.06 1.99
N SER A 813 39.15 15.83 1.69
CA SER A 813 40.46 15.53 1.09
C SER A 813 40.61 16.01 -0.36
N ASP A 814 39.51 16.06 -1.13
CA ASP A 814 39.52 16.59 -2.50
C ASP A 814 39.58 18.14 -2.54
N GLY A 815 39.41 18.80 -1.39
CA GLY A 815 39.41 20.26 -1.28
C GLY A 815 38.16 20.93 -1.84
N ILE A 816 37.06 20.17 -2.00
CA ILE A 816 35.80 20.63 -2.56
C ILE A 816 34.67 20.51 -1.53
N MET A 817 33.94 21.60 -1.27
CA MET A 817 32.72 21.58 -0.44
C MET A 817 31.46 21.74 -1.29
N ARG A 818 30.38 21.04 -0.95
CA ARG A 818 29.09 21.16 -1.64
C ARG A 818 27.95 21.32 -0.63
N THR A 819 26.96 22.16 -0.95
CA THR A 819 25.70 22.27 -0.20
C THR A 819 24.57 22.61 -1.17
N SER A 820 23.32 22.35 -0.77
CA SER A 820 22.14 22.84 -1.48
C SER A 820 21.57 24.12 -0.86
N SER A 821 20.84 24.88 -1.68
CA SER A 821 19.94 25.98 -1.31
C SER A 821 18.67 25.83 -2.16
N THR A 822 17.52 26.27 -1.66
CA THR A 822 16.23 26.11 -2.34
C THR A 822 15.60 27.47 -2.63
N ILE A 823 15.05 27.64 -3.83
CA ILE A 823 14.17 28.75 -4.19
C ILE A 823 12.76 28.20 -4.25
N LEU A 824 11.91 28.69 -3.35
CA LEU A 824 10.49 28.40 -3.33
C LEU A 824 9.82 29.21 -4.44
N ASN A 825 9.14 28.51 -5.35
CA ASN A 825 8.32 29.17 -6.37
C ASN A 825 7.00 29.63 -5.73
N ASP A 826 6.71 30.92 -5.77
CA ASP A 826 5.49 31.53 -5.22
C ASP A 826 4.45 31.91 -6.28
N ASP A 827 4.73 31.74 -7.59
CA ASP A 827 3.84 32.01 -8.74
C ASP A 827 2.59 31.10 -8.80
N PHE A 828 2.37 30.37 -7.73
CA PHE A 828 1.33 29.37 -7.60
C PHE A 828 -0.05 30.04 -7.46
N GLN A 829 -0.86 29.93 -8.51
CA GLN A 829 -2.31 29.99 -8.40
C GLN A 829 -2.84 28.58 -8.25
N ALA A 830 -3.49 28.33 -7.10
CA ALA A 830 -3.90 27.01 -6.65
C ALA A 830 -4.68 26.21 -7.69
N ASP A 831 -5.49 26.85 -8.54
CA ASP A 831 -6.38 26.25 -9.54
C ASP A 831 -6.86 27.27 -10.58
N PHE A 832 -6.66 27.06 -11.88
CA PHE A 832 -7.34 27.92 -12.86
C PHE A 832 -8.81 27.50 -12.99
N SER A 833 -9.72 28.39 -12.58
CA SER A 833 -11.16 28.27 -12.83
C SER A 833 -11.64 29.43 -13.69
N ILE A 834 -12.42 29.11 -14.74
CA ILE A 834 -13.03 30.12 -15.61
C ILE A 834 -14.01 30.98 -14.81
N ALA A 835 -14.75 30.36 -13.86
CA ALA A 835 -15.70 31.04 -13.00
C ALA A 835 -14.99 32.05 -12.07
N ALA A 836 -13.89 31.67 -11.45
CA ALA A 836 -13.12 32.55 -10.58
C ALA A 836 -12.41 33.67 -11.35
N TYR A 837 -11.79 33.33 -12.49
CA TYR A 837 -11.16 34.32 -13.36
C TYR A 837 -12.17 35.37 -13.85
N ARG A 838 -13.41 34.96 -14.15
CA ARG A 838 -14.51 35.88 -14.48
C ARG A 838 -14.97 36.71 -13.28
N ALA A 839 -15.14 36.09 -12.11
CA ALA A 839 -15.63 36.75 -10.91
C ALA A 839 -14.71 37.87 -10.43
N LEU A 840 -13.40 37.62 -10.45
CA LEU A 840 -12.41 38.52 -9.89
C LEU A 840 -11.91 39.58 -10.88
N ASN A 841 -12.16 39.39 -12.18
CA ASN A 841 -11.75 40.30 -13.24
C ASN A 841 -12.97 40.89 -13.95
N THR A 842 -13.80 41.63 -13.21
CA THR A 842 -15.12 42.14 -13.66
C THR A 842 -15.10 42.92 -14.98
N SER A 843 -14.00 43.59 -15.31
CA SER A 843 -13.81 44.26 -16.60
C SER A 843 -13.72 43.30 -17.79
N LEU A 844 -13.20 42.09 -17.57
CA LEU A 844 -13.14 41.03 -18.58
C LEU A 844 -14.49 40.36 -18.78
N ASP A 845 -15.28 40.22 -17.72
CA ASP A 845 -16.63 39.67 -17.80
C ASP A 845 -17.51 40.50 -18.76
N THR A 846 -17.46 41.83 -18.65
CA THR A 846 -18.13 42.72 -19.61
C THR A 846 -17.56 42.67 -21.03
N ARG A 847 -16.26 42.38 -21.19
CA ARG A 847 -15.55 42.38 -22.49
C ARG A 847 -15.78 41.09 -23.27
N PHE A 848 -15.75 39.95 -22.60
CA PHE A 848 -15.90 38.63 -23.20
C PHE A 848 -17.35 38.13 -23.16
N ALA A 849 -18.23 38.71 -22.33
CA ALA A 849 -19.69 38.53 -22.37
C ALA A 849 -20.16 37.05 -22.43
N GLY A 850 -19.47 36.16 -21.71
CA GLY A 850 -19.73 34.71 -21.72
C GLY A 850 -18.89 33.89 -22.71
N ASP A 851 -17.87 34.50 -23.34
CA ASP A 851 -16.86 33.79 -24.14
C ASP A 851 -15.75 33.19 -23.23
N ASP A 852 -16.01 31.99 -22.74
CA ASP A 852 -15.12 31.20 -21.87
C ASP A 852 -13.79 30.90 -22.55
N ALA A 853 -13.81 30.54 -23.84
CA ALA A 853 -12.60 30.27 -24.61
C ALA A 853 -11.77 31.56 -24.79
N GLY A 854 -12.41 32.70 -25.05
CA GLY A 854 -11.76 34.01 -25.09
C GLY A 854 -11.15 34.41 -23.75
N LEU A 855 -11.81 34.10 -22.63
CA LEU A 855 -11.28 34.33 -21.28
C LEU A 855 -10.04 33.47 -20.99
N VAL A 856 -10.06 32.19 -21.36
CA VAL A 856 -8.92 31.28 -21.21
C VAL A 856 -7.76 31.70 -22.10
N GLN A 857 -8.04 32.07 -23.35
CA GLN A 857 -7.03 32.61 -24.26
C GLN A 857 -6.44 33.92 -23.73
N HIS A 858 -7.26 34.80 -23.14
CA HIS A 858 -6.78 35.99 -22.45
C HIS A 858 -5.89 35.61 -21.26
N TYR A 859 -6.29 34.64 -20.45
CA TYR A 859 -5.46 34.18 -19.33
C TYR A 859 -4.10 33.67 -19.81
N ILE A 860 -4.09 32.80 -20.82
CA ILE A 860 -2.87 32.24 -21.45
C ILE A 860 -1.96 33.35 -22.00
N SER A 861 -2.52 34.31 -22.74
CA SER A 861 -1.73 35.29 -23.48
C SER A 861 -1.38 36.56 -22.70
N THR A 862 -2.11 36.87 -21.62
CA THR A 862 -1.99 38.17 -20.94
C THR A 862 -2.32 38.09 -19.44
N GLY A 863 -3.34 37.34 -19.04
CA GLY A 863 -3.82 37.29 -17.65
C GLY A 863 -2.78 36.78 -16.66
N ARG A 864 -1.98 35.78 -17.06
CA ARG A 864 -0.83 35.28 -16.28
C ARG A 864 0.20 36.37 -16.03
N THR A 865 0.63 37.03 -17.10
CA THR A 865 1.64 38.09 -17.03
C THR A 865 1.16 39.32 -16.28
N GLU A 866 -0.16 39.54 -16.21
CA GLU A 866 -0.77 40.64 -15.45
C GLU A 866 -1.02 40.28 -13.97
N GLY A 867 -0.71 39.05 -13.54
CA GLY A 867 -0.94 38.60 -12.16
C GLY A 867 -2.42 38.55 -11.76
N ARG A 868 -3.32 38.38 -12.73
CA ARG A 868 -4.77 38.39 -12.47
C ARG A 868 -5.20 37.12 -11.74
N LEU A 869 -5.99 37.28 -10.69
CA LEU A 869 -6.53 36.16 -9.89
C LEU A 869 -7.44 35.27 -10.74
N ALA A 870 -7.24 33.96 -10.65
CA ALA A 870 -8.00 32.93 -11.37
C ALA A 870 -8.52 31.77 -10.49
N THR A 871 -8.36 31.90 -9.18
CA THR A 871 -8.89 31.04 -8.09
C THR A 871 -9.74 31.91 -7.15
N GLY A 872 -10.48 31.33 -6.20
CA GLY A 872 -11.11 32.12 -5.13
C GLY A 872 -12.63 32.24 -5.21
N PHE A 873 -13.27 31.56 -6.16
CA PHE A 873 -14.72 31.64 -6.34
C PHE A 873 -15.28 30.42 -7.07
N ASP A 874 -16.22 29.74 -6.43
CA ASP A 874 -17.14 28.78 -7.01
C ASP A 874 -18.59 29.16 -6.68
N ALA A 875 -19.52 28.97 -7.62
CA ALA A 875 -20.90 29.42 -7.46
C ALA A 875 -21.67 28.57 -6.45
N ASP A 876 -21.50 27.24 -6.49
CA ASP A 876 -22.18 26.32 -5.58
C ASP A 876 -21.60 26.49 -4.17
N ALA A 877 -20.28 26.68 -4.05
CA ALA A 877 -19.62 27.02 -2.79
C ALA A 877 -20.11 28.35 -2.22
N TYR A 878 -20.17 29.40 -3.04
CA TYR A 878 -20.66 30.71 -2.61
C TYR A 878 -22.11 30.64 -2.11
N ALA A 879 -22.95 29.82 -2.74
CA ALA A 879 -24.31 29.58 -2.27
C ALA A 879 -24.33 28.79 -0.95
N ALA A 880 -23.59 27.68 -0.87
CA ALA A 880 -23.51 26.81 0.31
C ALA A 880 -23.00 27.55 1.55
N GLN A 881 -22.01 28.42 1.39
CA GLN A 881 -21.41 29.18 2.50
C GLN A 881 -22.19 30.44 2.88
N ASN A 882 -23.20 30.82 2.10
CA ASN A 882 -23.98 32.04 2.34
C ASN A 882 -25.47 31.73 2.26
N LYS A 883 -26.03 31.23 3.36
CA LYS A 883 -27.44 30.83 3.45
C LYS A 883 -28.42 31.90 2.93
N ASP A 884 -28.22 33.16 3.29
CA ASP A 884 -29.08 34.27 2.86
C ASP A 884 -29.04 34.50 1.34
N VAL A 885 -27.89 34.23 0.73
CA VAL A 885 -27.69 34.30 -0.72
C VAL A 885 -28.34 33.09 -1.41
N PHE A 886 -28.16 31.88 -0.87
CA PHE A 886 -28.83 30.67 -1.37
C PHE A 886 -30.36 30.76 -1.26
N ASP A 887 -30.89 31.27 -0.16
CA ASP A 887 -32.34 31.46 0.03
C ASP A 887 -32.95 32.38 -1.04
N LEU A 888 -32.17 33.36 -1.52
CA LEU A 888 -32.63 34.37 -2.48
C LEU A 888 -32.42 33.97 -3.95
N TYR A 889 -31.28 33.34 -4.26
CA TYR A 889 -30.86 33.08 -5.64
C TYR A 889 -30.75 31.58 -5.98
N GLY A 890 -30.83 30.69 -5.00
CA GLY A 890 -30.58 29.26 -5.18
C GLY A 890 -29.19 29.03 -5.76
N LEU A 891 -29.11 28.17 -6.79
CA LEU A 891 -27.89 27.86 -7.56
C LEU A 891 -27.86 28.57 -8.93
N ASP A 892 -28.52 29.73 -9.08
CA ASP A 892 -28.38 30.54 -10.30
C ASP A 892 -26.98 31.16 -10.34
N ALA A 893 -26.04 30.46 -11.01
CA ALA A 893 -24.65 30.86 -11.12
C ALA A 893 -24.46 32.31 -11.61
N LYS A 894 -25.34 32.82 -12.49
CA LYS A 894 -25.24 34.20 -13.00
C LYS A 894 -25.68 35.21 -11.95
N ALA A 895 -26.75 34.93 -11.22
CA ALA A 895 -27.21 35.78 -10.12
C ALA A 895 -26.20 35.77 -8.96
N LEU A 896 -25.64 34.62 -8.63
CA LEU A 896 -24.60 34.44 -7.60
C LEU A 896 -23.31 35.19 -7.96
N LEU A 897 -22.83 35.03 -9.20
CA LEU A 897 -21.70 35.79 -9.74
C LEU A 897 -21.94 37.30 -9.67
N THR A 898 -23.11 37.76 -10.13
CA THR A 898 -23.48 39.19 -10.08
C THR A 898 -23.53 39.69 -8.63
N HIS A 899 -24.08 38.90 -7.72
CA HIS A 899 -24.12 39.23 -6.30
C HIS A 899 -22.71 39.31 -5.70
N TYR A 900 -21.85 38.35 -5.99
CA TYR A 900 -20.46 38.35 -5.54
C TYR A 900 -19.68 39.57 -6.05
N GLN A 901 -19.78 39.85 -7.35
CA GLN A 901 -19.10 40.97 -8.00
C GLN A 901 -19.56 42.34 -7.47
N THR A 902 -20.85 42.48 -7.15
CA THR A 902 -21.41 43.77 -6.72
C THR A 902 -21.38 43.97 -5.21
N LYS A 903 -21.47 42.89 -4.41
CA LYS A 903 -21.59 42.96 -2.95
C LYS A 903 -20.66 42.00 -2.22
N GLY A 904 -20.67 40.72 -2.58
CA GLY A 904 -19.99 39.66 -1.83
C GLY A 904 -18.50 39.92 -1.56
N MET A 905 -17.75 40.39 -2.57
CA MET A 905 -16.33 40.73 -2.42
C MET A 905 -16.10 41.86 -1.40
N ARG A 906 -16.97 42.88 -1.37
CA ARG A 906 -16.86 44.00 -0.42
C ARG A 906 -17.28 43.61 0.99
N GLU A 907 -18.18 42.65 1.08
CA GLU A 907 -18.69 42.10 2.33
C GLU A 907 -17.74 41.04 2.92
N GLY A 908 -16.71 40.61 2.18
CA GLY A 908 -15.74 39.61 2.63
C GLY A 908 -16.36 38.21 2.78
N ARG A 909 -17.40 37.91 1.98
CA ARG A 909 -18.11 36.62 2.05
C ARG A 909 -17.24 35.48 1.50
N VAL A 910 -17.31 34.32 2.15
CA VAL A 910 -16.64 33.09 1.73
C VAL A 910 -17.26 32.58 0.44
N ALA A 911 -16.44 32.20 -0.54
CA ALA A 911 -16.88 31.75 -1.87
C ALA A 911 -16.22 30.45 -2.34
N GLU A 912 -15.66 29.68 -1.41
CA GLU A 912 -14.96 28.40 -1.66
C GLU A 912 -15.19 27.43 -0.48
N GLY A 913 -14.64 26.21 -0.59
CA GLY A 913 -14.63 25.23 0.50
C GLY A 913 -15.84 24.29 0.53
N PHE A 914 -16.64 24.27 -0.54
CA PHE A 914 -17.73 23.32 -0.73
C PHE A 914 -17.82 22.94 -2.21
N ASP A 915 -17.93 21.65 -2.51
CA ASP A 915 -18.23 21.09 -3.81
C ASP A 915 -19.31 20.01 -3.64
N ALA A 916 -20.40 20.10 -4.39
CA ALA A 916 -21.55 19.22 -4.19
C ALA A 916 -21.21 17.75 -4.51
N VAL A 917 -20.40 17.53 -5.55
CA VAL A 917 -19.99 16.20 -6.01
C VAL A 917 -19.05 15.57 -4.98
N ALA A 918 -18.11 16.32 -4.45
CA ALA A 918 -17.23 15.90 -3.37
C ALA A 918 -18.00 15.62 -2.08
N TYR A 919 -18.94 16.49 -1.72
CA TYR A 919 -19.78 16.31 -0.55
C TYR A 919 -20.60 15.02 -0.64
N ALA A 920 -21.11 14.69 -1.82
CA ALA A 920 -21.77 13.40 -2.04
C ALA A 920 -20.76 12.23 -1.99
N ALA A 921 -19.66 12.34 -2.74
CA ALA A 921 -18.65 11.29 -2.87
C ALA A 921 -17.98 10.90 -1.54
N LEU A 922 -17.76 11.87 -0.64
CA LEU A 922 -17.09 11.69 0.65
C LEU A 922 -18.06 11.31 1.77
N ASN A 923 -19.37 11.46 1.56
CA ASN A 923 -20.42 11.12 2.53
C ASN A 923 -21.39 10.12 1.92
N LYS A 924 -21.07 8.83 2.06
CA LYS A 924 -21.82 7.73 1.44
C LYS A 924 -23.32 7.74 1.77
N ASP A 925 -23.70 8.09 2.99
CA ASP A 925 -25.09 8.21 3.43
C ASP A 925 -25.83 9.37 2.73
N VAL A 926 -25.15 10.50 2.54
CA VAL A 926 -25.67 11.66 1.82
C VAL A 926 -25.85 11.33 0.34
N PHE A 927 -24.87 10.68 -0.30
CA PHE A 927 -25.02 10.23 -1.69
C PHE A 927 -26.14 9.21 -1.87
N ALA A 928 -26.30 8.28 -0.92
CA ALA A 928 -27.40 7.32 -0.96
C ALA A 928 -28.78 8.00 -0.84
N ALA A 929 -28.88 9.09 -0.08
CA ALA A 929 -30.13 9.81 0.14
C ALA A 929 -30.48 10.81 -0.98
N TYR A 930 -29.48 11.51 -1.52
CA TYR A 930 -29.69 12.66 -2.41
C TYR A 930 -29.05 12.50 -3.80
N GLY A 931 -28.25 11.45 -4.03
CA GLY A 931 -27.49 11.27 -5.27
C GLY A 931 -26.62 12.48 -5.58
N LEU A 932 -26.63 12.93 -6.83
CA LEU A 932 -26.01 14.18 -7.29
C LEU A 932 -27.05 15.31 -7.50
N ASP A 933 -28.09 15.37 -6.67
CA ASP A 933 -28.96 16.57 -6.65
C ASP A 933 -28.23 17.71 -5.92
N HIS A 934 -27.50 18.55 -6.67
CA HIS A 934 -26.70 19.65 -6.12
C HIS A 934 -27.52 20.57 -5.21
N ARG A 935 -28.80 20.83 -5.53
CA ARG A 935 -29.64 21.69 -4.70
C ARG A 935 -29.95 21.03 -3.37
N ALA A 936 -30.29 19.74 -3.37
CA ALA A 936 -30.53 18.98 -2.15
C ALA A 936 -29.26 18.83 -1.30
N LEU A 937 -28.10 18.62 -1.94
CA LEU A 937 -26.80 18.50 -1.29
C LEU A 937 -26.37 19.81 -0.62
N VAL A 938 -26.47 20.95 -1.32
CA VAL A 938 -26.21 22.28 -0.77
C VAL A 938 -27.17 22.60 0.38
N GLN A 939 -28.45 22.29 0.20
CA GLN A 939 -29.46 22.51 1.25
C GLN A 939 -29.19 21.64 2.48
N HIS A 940 -28.77 20.38 2.30
CA HIS A 940 -28.38 19.50 3.39
C HIS A 940 -27.13 20.02 4.10
N TYR A 941 -26.12 20.46 3.36
CA TYR A 941 -24.90 21.01 3.94
C TYR A 941 -25.17 22.23 4.82
N ILE A 942 -25.95 23.20 4.31
CA ILE A 942 -26.38 24.40 5.06
C ILE A 942 -27.13 24.06 6.34
N LEU A 943 -27.99 23.03 6.32
CA LEU A 943 -28.85 22.70 7.46
C LEU A 943 -28.16 21.81 8.50
N TYR A 944 -27.29 20.90 8.07
CA TYR A 944 -26.74 19.84 8.91
C TYR A 944 -25.24 19.62 8.66
N GLY A 945 -24.83 19.51 7.40
CA GLY A 945 -23.49 19.04 7.04
C GLY A 945 -22.34 19.87 7.60
N GLU A 946 -22.46 21.20 7.60
CA GLU A 946 -21.44 22.10 8.17
C GLU A 946 -21.33 21.92 9.69
N ALA A 947 -22.46 21.85 10.40
CA ALA A 947 -22.49 21.68 11.85
C ALA A 947 -21.99 20.29 12.30
N GLU A 948 -22.19 19.27 11.46
CA GLU A 948 -21.71 17.90 11.67
C GLU A 948 -20.22 17.72 11.32
N GLY A 949 -19.57 18.73 10.73
CA GLY A 949 -18.16 18.67 10.33
C GLY A 949 -17.89 17.70 9.17
N ARG A 950 -18.87 17.52 8.28
CA ARG A 950 -18.75 16.60 7.15
C ARG A 950 -17.82 17.13 6.07
N LEU A 951 -17.03 16.24 5.47
CA LEU A 951 -16.12 16.57 4.37
C LEU A 951 -16.91 17.03 3.14
N ALA A 952 -16.60 18.21 2.60
CA ALA A 952 -17.35 18.81 1.51
C ALA A 952 -16.47 19.25 0.32
N SER A 953 -15.20 18.86 0.30
CA SER A 953 -14.24 19.19 -0.74
C SER A 953 -13.14 18.12 -0.80
N GLY A 954 -12.43 18.01 -1.91
CA GLY A 954 -11.25 17.13 -2.04
C GLY A 954 -11.45 15.90 -2.91
N PHE A 955 -12.61 15.76 -3.57
CA PHE A 955 -12.87 14.78 -4.61
C PHE A 955 -13.37 15.50 -5.86
N ASP A 956 -12.85 15.13 -7.04
CA ASP A 956 -13.31 15.64 -8.34
C ASP A 956 -13.52 14.46 -9.29
N ALA A 957 -14.72 14.35 -9.87
CA ALA A 957 -15.05 13.21 -10.74
C ALA A 957 -14.29 13.23 -12.08
N GLU A 958 -14.01 14.41 -12.64
CA GLU A 958 -13.23 14.54 -13.87
C GLU A 958 -11.76 14.19 -13.60
N ALA A 959 -11.21 14.59 -12.45
CA ALA A 959 -9.88 14.18 -12.00
C ALA A 959 -9.82 12.67 -11.79
N TYR A 960 -10.85 12.12 -11.16
CA TYR A 960 -10.96 10.69 -10.89
C TYR A 960 -10.95 9.87 -12.19
N ALA A 961 -11.62 10.34 -13.25
CA ALA A 961 -11.51 9.72 -14.56
C ALA A 961 -10.12 9.92 -15.20
N ALA A 962 -9.60 11.15 -15.20
CA ALA A 962 -8.35 11.49 -15.86
C ALA A 962 -7.12 10.78 -15.29
N LEU A 963 -7.07 10.62 -13.97
CA LEU A 963 -5.96 10.00 -13.24
C LEU A 963 -6.07 8.47 -13.17
N ASN A 964 -7.20 7.91 -13.58
CA ASN A 964 -7.44 6.46 -13.64
C ASN A 964 -7.89 6.08 -15.07
N PRO A 965 -6.94 5.83 -15.98
CA PRO A 965 -7.20 5.58 -17.40
C PRO A 965 -8.22 4.46 -17.69
N ASP A 966 -8.27 3.45 -16.83
CA ASP A 966 -9.25 2.36 -16.88
C ASP A 966 -10.68 2.87 -16.63
N LEU A 967 -10.86 3.79 -15.69
CA LEU A 967 -12.16 4.40 -15.38
C LEU A 967 -12.63 5.35 -16.48
N PHE A 968 -11.74 6.16 -17.04
CA PHE A 968 -12.09 6.96 -18.22
C PHE A 968 -12.47 6.08 -19.42
N SER A 969 -11.81 4.94 -19.59
CA SER A 969 -12.16 3.98 -20.64
C SER A 969 -13.52 3.30 -20.40
N ALA A 970 -13.86 3.01 -19.14
CA ALA A 970 -15.10 2.33 -18.77
C ALA A 970 -16.32 3.26 -18.69
N PHE A 971 -16.15 4.46 -18.14
CA PHE A 971 -17.23 5.37 -17.78
C PHE A 971 -17.18 6.73 -18.49
N GLY A 972 -16.08 7.04 -19.19
CA GLY A 972 -15.86 8.37 -19.76
C GLY A 972 -15.89 9.43 -18.66
N LEU A 973 -16.61 10.54 -18.91
CA LEU A 973 -16.88 11.60 -17.92
C LEU A 973 -18.29 11.47 -17.31
N ASN A 974 -18.83 10.25 -17.21
CA ASN A 974 -20.12 10.03 -16.55
C ASN A 974 -19.96 10.20 -15.03
N GLU A 975 -20.19 11.42 -14.55
CA GLU A 975 -20.02 11.83 -13.15
C GLU A 975 -20.76 10.93 -12.16
N GLN A 976 -22.01 10.55 -12.45
CA GLN A 976 -22.77 9.64 -11.60
C GLN A 976 -22.12 8.26 -11.50
N ALA A 977 -21.62 7.72 -12.60
CA ALA A 977 -20.93 6.43 -12.62
C ALA A 977 -19.58 6.50 -11.88
N LEU A 978 -18.85 7.61 -12.03
CA LEU A 978 -17.55 7.84 -11.40
C LEU A 978 -17.68 8.04 -9.88
N VAL A 979 -18.64 8.84 -9.42
CA VAL A 979 -18.94 9.00 -7.98
C VAL A 979 -19.45 7.70 -7.39
N ASN A 980 -20.35 7.00 -8.08
CA ASN A 980 -20.83 5.69 -7.63
C ASN A 980 -19.67 4.68 -7.53
N HIS A 981 -18.75 4.68 -8.49
CA HIS A 981 -17.53 3.87 -8.43
C HIS A 981 -16.65 4.27 -7.23
N TYR A 982 -16.43 5.56 -7.00
CA TYR A 982 -15.61 6.03 -5.89
C TYR A 982 -16.19 5.66 -4.52
N VAL A 983 -17.49 5.94 -4.30
CA VAL A 983 -18.22 5.65 -3.06
C VAL A 983 -18.28 4.15 -2.76
N THR A 984 -18.28 3.30 -3.80
CA THR A 984 -18.38 1.84 -3.64
C THR A 984 -17.02 1.16 -3.52
N MET A 985 -16.02 1.59 -4.30
CA MET A 985 -14.73 0.90 -4.43
C MET A 985 -13.52 1.85 -4.42
N GLY A 986 -13.59 2.95 -5.17
CA GLY A 986 -12.45 3.83 -5.43
C GLY A 986 -11.78 4.42 -4.19
N TYR A 987 -12.55 4.72 -3.13
CA TYR A 987 -12.01 5.17 -1.85
C TYR A 987 -11.12 4.12 -1.18
N LYS A 988 -11.51 2.83 -1.24
CA LYS A 988 -10.76 1.72 -0.61
C LYS A 988 -9.50 1.36 -1.39
N GLU A 989 -9.53 1.53 -2.70
CA GLU A 989 -8.40 1.25 -3.59
C GLU A 989 -7.28 2.32 -3.50
N GLY A 990 -7.51 3.43 -2.78
CA GLY A 990 -6.55 4.52 -2.69
C GLY A 990 -6.29 5.21 -4.03
N ARG A 991 -7.24 5.13 -4.97
CA ARG A 991 -7.09 5.73 -6.30
C ARG A 991 -6.98 7.24 -6.21
N ALA A 992 -6.20 7.83 -7.11
CA ALA A 992 -6.05 9.28 -7.20
C ALA A 992 -7.39 9.94 -7.59
N ILE A 993 -7.81 10.95 -6.83
CA ILE A 993 -9.18 11.51 -6.85
C ILE A 993 -9.23 13.03 -7.01
N ASN A 994 -8.07 13.66 -7.05
CA ASN A 994 -7.84 15.09 -7.20
C ASN A 994 -6.44 15.28 -7.81
N GLY A 995 -6.09 16.51 -8.22
CA GLY A 995 -4.81 16.76 -8.91
C GLY A 995 -4.93 16.85 -10.45
N PHE A 996 -6.15 16.96 -10.97
CA PHE A 996 -6.41 17.25 -12.39
C PHE A 996 -7.69 18.08 -12.52
N THR A 997 -7.66 19.19 -13.28
CA THR A 997 -8.89 19.80 -13.80
C THR A 997 -8.73 20.13 -15.27
N VAL A 998 -9.81 19.99 -16.04
CA VAL A 998 -9.81 20.27 -17.48
C VAL A 998 -9.46 21.73 -17.77
N GLU A 999 -9.98 22.64 -16.95
CA GLU A 999 -9.77 24.09 -17.13
C GLU A 999 -8.31 24.47 -16.88
N ALA A 1000 -7.67 23.92 -15.84
CA ALA A 1000 -6.25 24.09 -15.59
C ALA A 1000 -5.40 23.44 -16.67
N TYR A 1001 -5.71 22.21 -17.07
CA TYR A 1001 -4.98 21.49 -18.13
C TYR A 1001 -5.02 22.24 -19.47
N ALA A 1002 -6.20 22.77 -19.84
CA ALA A 1002 -6.35 23.62 -21.01
C ALA A 1002 -5.56 24.92 -20.86
N ALA A 1003 -5.72 25.62 -19.74
CA ALA A 1003 -5.02 26.86 -19.51
C ALA A 1003 -3.50 26.64 -19.59
N PHE A 1004 -2.93 25.76 -18.78
CA PHE A 1004 -1.48 25.65 -18.61
C PHE A 1004 -0.77 25.10 -19.86
N ASN A 1005 -1.49 24.43 -20.76
CA ASN A 1005 -0.93 23.86 -21.99
C ASN A 1005 -1.50 24.57 -23.22
N SER A 1006 -0.88 25.68 -23.64
CA SER A 1006 -1.40 26.54 -24.72
C SER A 1006 -1.53 25.84 -26.07
N ASP A 1007 -0.65 24.87 -26.36
CA ASP A 1007 -0.70 24.04 -27.56
C ASP A 1007 -1.90 23.08 -27.54
N VAL A 1008 -2.17 22.49 -26.37
CA VAL A 1008 -3.32 21.61 -26.14
C VAL A 1008 -4.63 22.41 -26.23
N PHE A 1009 -4.70 23.59 -25.64
CA PHE A 1009 -5.84 24.50 -25.79
C PHE A 1009 -6.07 24.93 -27.24
N ALA A 1010 -5.00 25.24 -27.98
CA ALA A 1010 -5.12 25.59 -29.40
C ALA A 1010 -5.66 24.43 -30.25
N ALA A 1011 -5.36 23.18 -29.86
CA ALA A 1011 -5.81 21.98 -30.57
C ALA A 1011 -7.24 21.56 -30.21
N PHE A 1012 -7.62 21.61 -28.93
CA PHE A 1012 -8.86 21.01 -28.42
C PHE A 1012 -9.85 22.02 -27.83
N GLY A 1013 -9.48 23.28 -27.67
CA GLY A 1013 -10.29 24.30 -27.01
C GLY A 1013 -10.65 23.90 -25.57
N LEU A 1014 -11.92 24.06 -25.20
CA LEU A 1014 -12.48 23.61 -23.91
C LEU A 1014 -13.29 22.31 -24.03
N ASN A 1015 -13.02 21.49 -25.06
CA ASN A 1015 -13.66 20.18 -25.16
C ASN A 1015 -13.14 19.26 -24.06
N ARG A 1016 -13.92 19.13 -22.97
CA ARG A 1016 -13.52 18.42 -21.76
C ARG A 1016 -13.10 16.97 -22.03
N GLU A 1017 -13.89 16.24 -22.82
CA GLU A 1017 -13.59 14.85 -23.15
C GLU A 1017 -12.32 14.72 -23.99
N ALA A 1018 -12.10 15.60 -24.96
CA ALA A 1018 -10.90 15.59 -25.79
C ALA A 1018 -9.63 15.93 -24.99
N LEU A 1019 -9.74 16.87 -24.04
CA LEU A 1019 -8.66 17.27 -23.15
C LEU A 1019 -8.29 16.14 -22.17
N VAL A 1020 -9.27 15.49 -21.54
CA VAL A 1020 -9.02 14.32 -20.67
C VAL A 1020 -8.43 13.17 -21.49
N ARG A 1021 -8.98 12.89 -22.67
CA ARG A 1021 -8.44 11.85 -23.56
C ARG A 1021 -7.00 12.15 -23.97
N HIS A 1022 -6.67 13.41 -24.28
CA HIS A 1022 -5.31 13.82 -24.57
C HIS A 1022 -4.38 13.61 -23.37
N TYR A 1023 -4.83 13.97 -22.16
CA TYR A 1023 -4.07 13.75 -20.94
C TYR A 1023 -3.78 12.26 -20.69
N VAL A 1024 -4.83 11.43 -20.72
CA VAL A 1024 -4.74 9.98 -20.51
C VAL A 1024 -3.82 9.31 -21.53
N GLN A 1025 -3.83 9.75 -22.78
CA GLN A 1025 -3.04 9.13 -23.86
C GLN A 1025 -1.60 9.61 -23.95
N ASN A 1026 -1.36 10.91 -23.74
CA ASN A 1026 -0.05 11.54 -23.99
C ASN A 1026 0.37 12.48 -22.86
N GLY A 1027 -0.56 13.31 -22.36
CA GLY A 1027 -0.22 14.39 -21.43
C GLY A 1027 0.39 13.93 -20.10
N ALA A 1028 -0.07 12.81 -19.54
CA ALA A 1028 0.48 12.26 -18.31
C ALA A 1028 1.94 11.80 -18.49
N ALA A 1029 2.24 11.09 -19.59
CA ALA A 1029 3.59 10.64 -19.91
C ALA A 1029 4.53 11.79 -20.30
N GLU A 1030 3.98 12.86 -20.89
CA GLU A 1030 4.69 14.08 -21.23
C GLU A 1030 4.95 15.01 -20.01
N GLY A 1031 4.43 14.67 -18.82
CA GLY A 1031 4.57 15.50 -17.62
C GLY A 1031 3.85 16.85 -17.74
N ARG A 1032 2.77 16.92 -18.53
CA ARG A 1032 2.01 18.16 -18.76
C ARG A 1032 1.28 18.57 -17.47
N GLN A 1033 1.25 19.87 -17.20
CA GLN A 1033 0.63 20.43 -16.00
C GLN A 1033 -0.89 20.31 -16.03
N THR A 1034 -1.50 19.76 -14.99
CA THR A 1034 -2.93 19.37 -14.96
C THR A 1034 -3.74 20.01 -13.85
N PHE A 1035 -3.06 20.45 -12.80
CA PHE A 1035 -3.57 21.04 -11.57
C PHE A 1035 -2.34 21.55 -10.82
N SER A 1036 -2.48 22.51 -9.90
CA SER A 1036 -1.28 23.00 -9.19
C SER A 1036 -0.96 22.22 -7.91
N LEU A 1037 -1.91 21.45 -7.36
CA LEU A 1037 -1.70 20.63 -6.16
C LEU A 1037 -1.07 19.26 -6.49
N LEU A 1038 0.27 19.21 -6.59
CA LEU A 1038 0.97 18.12 -5.92
C LEU A 1038 0.76 18.37 -4.42
N GLY A 1039 -0.13 17.61 -3.80
CA GLY A 1039 -0.26 17.55 -2.35
C GLY A 1039 1.01 16.99 -1.71
N ILE A 1040 2.06 17.79 -1.71
CA ILE A 1040 3.26 17.59 -0.92
C ILE A 1040 3.34 18.78 0.03
N ILE A 1041 2.67 18.66 1.18
CA ILE A 1041 3.43 18.93 2.41
C ILE A 1041 4.55 17.87 2.36
N PRO A 1042 5.83 18.25 2.31
CA PRO A 1042 6.92 17.29 2.18
C PRO A 1042 6.97 16.41 3.41
N ASN A 1043 6.36 15.22 3.29
CA ASN A 1043 6.35 14.19 4.32
C ASN A 1043 6.74 12.79 3.77
N SER A 1044 7.20 12.61 2.52
CA SER A 1044 7.62 11.28 2.05
C SER A 1044 8.47 11.25 0.75
N PRO A 1045 9.39 10.26 0.59
CA PRO A 1045 10.67 10.35 -0.14
C PRO A 1045 10.65 9.87 -1.62
N ALA A 1046 9.49 9.74 -2.26
CA ALA A 1046 9.38 9.00 -3.53
C ALA A 1046 9.94 9.71 -4.79
N GLU A 1047 10.33 10.99 -4.72
CA GLU A 1047 11.04 11.70 -5.81
C GLU A 1047 12.58 11.70 -5.66
N LEU A 1048 13.14 10.82 -4.82
CA LEU A 1048 14.59 10.61 -4.70
C LEU A 1048 15.16 9.56 -5.67
N SER A 1049 14.33 8.89 -6.47
CA SER A 1049 14.76 7.74 -7.28
C SER A 1049 15.38 8.06 -8.64
N THR A 1050 15.48 9.34 -9.04
CA THR A 1050 16.13 9.76 -10.29
C THR A 1050 17.51 10.41 -10.14
N PHE A 1051 18.05 10.53 -8.92
CA PHE A 1051 19.46 10.92 -8.71
C PHE A 1051 20.35 9.69 -8.49
N GLY A 1052 20.60 8.98 -9.59
CA GLY A 1052 21.55 7.88 -9.62
C GLY A 1052 22.98 8.34 -9.29
N SER A 1053 23.60 7.64 -8.33
CA SER A 1053 25.04 7.41 -8.19
C SER A 1053 25.97 8.59 -8.56
N ASN A 1054 26.18 9.52 -7.61
CA ASN A 1054 27.44 10.31 -7.42
C ASN A 1054 27.24 11.65 -6.65
N THR A 1055 26.11 11.89 -5.99
CA THR A 1055 25.88 13.10 -5.19
C THR A 1055 25.40 12.74 -3.79
N GLY A 1056 25.95 13.42 -2.79
CA GLY A 1056 25.95 13.04 -1.38
C GLY A 1056 24.59 12.76 -0.74
N TRP A 1057 24.63 11.88 0.27
CA TRP A 1057 23.59 11.64 1.28
C TRP A 1057 22.14 11.83 0.80
N GLY A 1058 21.54 10.75 0.32
CA GLY A 1058 20.11 10.51 0.52
C GLY A 1058 19.86 10.11 1.98
N ILE A 1059 20.10 11.00 2.94
CA ILE A 1059 19.70 10.75 4.35
C ILE A 1059 18.18 10.59 4.44
N ASP A 1060 17.44 11.26 3.55
CA ASP A 1060 15.98 11.12 3.45
C ASP A 1060 15.53 9.78 2.83
N SER A 1061 16.45 8.90 2.44
CA SER A 1061 16.11 7.51 2.04
C SER A 1061 16.36 6.47 3.14
N PHE A 1062 17.01 6.87 4.24
CA PHE A 1062 17.35 5.99 5.37
C PHE A 1062 16.51 6.27 6.64
N LEU A 1063 16.01 7.50 6.79
CA LEU A 1063 14.92 7.88 7.69
C LEU A 1063 13.61 7.92 6.90
#